data_AF-A0A7Y9J0L4-F1
#
_entry.id   AF-A0A7Y9J0L4-F1
#
_cell.length_a   1.000
_cell.length_b   1.000
_cell.length_c   1.000
_cell.angle_alpha   90.00
_cell.angle_beta   90.00
_cell.angle_gamma   90.00
#
_symmetry.space_group_name_H-M   'P 1'
#
loop_
_entity.id
_entity.type
_entity.pdbx_description
1 polymer ?
#
loop_
_entity_poly.entity_id
_entity_poly.type
_entity_poly.pdbx_seq_one_letter_code
_entity_poly.pdbx_strand_id
1 'polypeptide(L)'
;MRVRRTMAVACVLAGVVVSSAAPAVAQVDGRGTRDRAVVGAEASGTETVGAPQRVVAPGRTADVSGTVLRLDGDEGEATTLLRTATGFVPLTGDAAARLAVGAKVALRVSASATRPDAVQVEQVLSVSARTLASSAAGGVQHLKVALVAPAGTKPGDYSAADVRAAVARASDYWSAVTNGKVSFVVDTVADWTTSPYTCAQFTSIWSAAANATGYTGAASEHVLTVFPRSAYTSGGCSYGKGTLGADATSSGAAYVADISQSVIAHELGHNMGYDHANARYGTAAAPDPGHTGGTYVGYGDVFDVMGFSDPQDRIGTGALNVVHRDQQAALFPGQVRTVTSSTNVTLQAVGSTATPAVKGAKVVDGSDVYYLEYRANVGTDVRVFSDGRRPAAGVRVLRRDTTSTYNASVVLDPTPTGSTSDWNQVVPVGGTFTTASGRLKFTVASAAGENATVAVTVGGATTGTVLAAPSGVSATSTAAGTATVAFTGVSGATGYVVTPYLDGVAQTAAAVTAATSPVTVRGLATGRSYTFGVTAKNAAGTSGEARSAAVTVAGAPARPTGLSATVAGNVASLSWAPGATGTRYRVDVLAGTRVVWSGTTDGASVRTSALPAGSYTFTVTATGASGTTTSAPSAAFTVAALAAPGAVTITGSGVGDRSAWVAFTPATTGGAATSYQVTIYSGGVAVQSGTVPATTGRVTVSGLVNGRGYTLGVRARNGAGTGVERVSAVLVPGARR
;
A
#
# COMPACT_ATOMS: atom_id res chain seq x y z
N MET A 1 46.77 -51.92 20.89
CA MET A 1 45.61 -52.84 20.90
C MET A 1 44.80 -52.57 19.64
N ARG A 2 44.68 -53.57 18.75
CA ARG A 2 43.90 -53.50 17.50
C ARG A 2 42.40 -53.60 17.82
N VAL A 3 41.54 -52.84 17.14
CA VAL A 3 40.35 -53.36 16.43
C VAL A 3 40.05 -52.44 15.22
N ARG A 4 39.77 -53.07 14.07
CA ARG A 4 39.41 -52.48 12.76
C ARG A 4 37.89 -52.47 12.55
N ARG A 5 37.48 -51.75 11.48
CA ARG A 5 36.23 -51.81 10.67
C ARG A 5 35.13 -50.85 11.16
N THR A 6 34.42 -50.12 10.31
CA THR A 6 33.87 -50.49 9.00
C THR A 6 33.54 -49.24 8.16
N MET A 7 33.84 -49.25 6.86
CA MET A 7 33.22 -48.38 5.85
C MET A 7 31.81 -48.88 5.59
N ALA A 8 30.82 -47.99 5.58
CA ALA A 8 29.51 -48.23 5.00
C ALA A 8 29.18 -47.07 4.05
N VAL A 9 29.12 -47.42 2.76
CA VAL A 9 28.54 -46.62 1.68
C VAL A 9 27.03 -46.70 1.83
N ALA A 10 26.35 -45.56 1.87
CA ALA A 10 24.90 -45.49 1.76
C ALA A 10 24.54 -44.42 0.72
N CYS A 11 23.90 -44.89 -0.36
CA CYS A 11 23.23 -44.10 -1.38
C CYS A 11 22.25 -43.10 -0.75
N VAL A 12 22.33 -41.84 -1.16
CA VAL A 12 21.29 -40.83 -0.88
C VAL A 12 20.44 -40.66 -2.14
N LEU A 13 19.14 -40.92 -1.98
CA LEU A 13 18.09 -40.63 -2.95
C LEU A 13 18.12 -39.15 -3.36
N ALA A 14 18.01 -38.91 -4.66
CA ALA A 14 17.77 -37.60 -5.24
C ALA A 14 16.37 -37.09 -4.85
N GLY A 15 16.32 -36.21 -3.85
CA GLY A 15 15.19 -35.32 -3.59
C GLY A 15 15.45 -33.99 -4.28
N VAL A 16 14.68 -33.67 -5.32
CA VAL A 16 14.66 -32.36 -5.96
C VAL A 16 14.14 -31.34 -4.94
N VAL A 17 15.05 -30.53 -4.39
CA VAL A 17 14.70 -29.30 -3.68
C VAL A 17 14.94 -28.15 -4.66
N VAL A 18 13.85 -27.50 -5.04
CA VAL A 18 13.88 -26.21 -5.73
C VAL A 18 14.50 -25.19 -4.77
N SER A 19 15.76 -24.81 -4.98
CA SER A 19 16.37 -23.70 -4.25
C SER A 19 15.84 -22.39 -4.82
N SER A 20 14.99 -21.71 -4.06
CA SER A 20 14.76 -20.28 -4.23
C SER A 20 16.05 -19.56 -3.82
N ALA A 21 16.79 -19.04 -4.79
CA ALA A 21 17.94 -18.18 -4.55
C ALA A 21 17.48 -16.92 -3.79
N ALA A 22 17.84 -16.84 -2.51
CA ALA A 22 17.81 -15.59 -1.75
C ALA A 22 18.99 -14.71 -2.22
N PRO A 23 18.82 -13.38 -2.36
CA PRO A 23 19.93 -12.51 -2.67
C PRO A 23 20.92 -12.48 -1.50
N ALA A 24 22.21 -12.41 -1.84
CA ALA A 24 23.30 -12.42 -0.88
C ALA A 24 23.23 -11.20 0.05
N VAL A 25 22.96 -11.45 1.34
CA VAL A 25 23.18 -10.49 2.42
C VAL A 25 24.69 -10.37 2.63
N ALA A 26 25.23 -9.15 2.56
CA ALA A 26 26.61 -8.88 2.93
C ALA A 26 26.81 -9.22 4.43
N GLN A 27 27.49 -10.34 4.70
CA GLN A 27 27.98 -10.64 6.04
C GLN A 27 29.04 -9.59 6.41
N VAL A 28 28.76 -8.80 7.44
CA VAL A 28 29.80 -8.05 8.15
C VAL A 28 30.52 -9.07 9.04
N ASP A 29 31.78 -9.34 8.70
CA ASP A 29 32.62 -10.33 9.35
C ASP A 29 32.82 -9.97 10.83
N GLY A 30 32.50 -10.93 11.70
CA GLY A 30 32.55 -10.76 13.14
C GLY A 30 33.97 -10.88 13.69
N ARG A 31 34.47 -9.80 14.31
CA ARG A 31 35.45 -9.82 15.42
C ARG A 31 35.57 -8.42 16.07
N GLY A 32 35.06 -8.28 17.29
CA GLY A 32 35.53 -7.29 18.28
C GLY A 32 34.60 -6.10 18.58
N THR A 33 34.16 -6.03 19.84
CA THR A 33 33.43 -4.95 20.56
C THR A 33 31.90 -4.90 20.43
N ARG A 34 31.25 -5.28 21.53
CA ARG A 34 29.85 -5.02 21.88
C ARG A 34 29.74 -3.51 22.18
N ASP A 35 29.03 -2.74 21.34
CA ASP A 35 28.48 -1.38 21.58
C ASP A 35 28.25 -0.54 20.31
N ARG A 36 28.35 -1.10 19.10
CA ARG A 36 27.96 -0.38 17.88
C ARG A 36 26.46 -0.51 17.65
N ALA A 37 25.68 0.48 18.09
CA ALA A 37 24.33 0.64 17.54
C ALA A 37 24.42 1.21 16.13
N VAL A 38 23.51 0.76 15.28
CA VAL A 38 23.56 0.99 13.83
C VAL A 38 22.23 1.61 13.43
N VAL A 39 22.24 2.90 13.06
CA VAL A 39 21.31 3.37 12.01
C VAL A 39 21.94 2.90 10.70
N GLY A 40 21.31 1.91 10.06
CA GLY A 40 21.91 1.12 8.97
C GLY A 40 21.54 -0.36 9.03
N ALA A 41 20.85 -0.78 10.09
CA ALA A 41 19.95 -1.92 10.04
C ALA A 41 18.56 -1.40 10.44
N GLU A 42 17.85 -0.82 9.49
CA GLU A 42 16.41 -1.04 9.51
C GLU A 42 16.25 -2.55 9.46
N ALA A 43 15.65 -3.13 10.50
CA ALA A 43 15.31 -4.53 10.46
C ALA A 43 14.48 -4.69 9.19
N SER A 44 14.96 -5.49 8.24
CA SER A 44 14.17 -6.00 7.12
C SER A 44 13.10 -6.94 7.68
N GLY A 45 12.22 -6.41 8.51
CA GLY A 45 10.99 -7.01 8.93
C GLY A 45 9.98 -6.56 7.89
N THR A 46 9.40 -7.52 7.18
CA THR A 46 8.13 -7.28 6.50
C THR A 46 7.22 -6.50 7.45
N GLU A 47 6.80 -5.28 7.07
CA GLU A 47 5.85 -4.48 7.86
C GLU A 47 4.70 -5.40 8.25
N THR A 48 4.70 -5.84 9.50
CA THR A 48 3.68 -6.74 9.99
C THR A 48 2.53 -5.84 10.37
N VAL A 49 1.53 -5.81 9.49
CA VAL A 49 0.19 -5.27 9.63
C VAL A 49 -0.16 -4.83 11.08
N GLY A 50 -0.43 -3.54 11.26
CA GLY A 50 -0.74 -2.93 12.55
C GLY A 50 -2.01 -3.48 13.24
N ALA A 51 -2.39 -2.89 14.39
CA ALA A 51 -3.65 -3.22 15.04
C ALA A 51 -4.84 -2.87 14.12
N PRO A 52 -5.94 -3.66 14.11
CA PRO A 52 -7.10 -3.34 13.30
C PRO A 52 -7.58 -1.91 13.53
N GLN A 53 -7.80 -1.17 12.44
CA GLN A 53 -8.33 0.18 12.51
C GLN A 53 -9.71 0.19 13.18
N ARG A 54 -10.01 1.26 13.92
CA ARG A 54 -11.29 1.46 14.62
C ARG A 54 -12.16 2.57 14.01
N VAL A 55 -11.72 3.12 12.89
CA VAL A 55 -12.31 4.24 12.19
C VAL A 55 -13.60 3.84 11.46
N VAL A 56 -13.59 2.67 10.81
CA VAL A 56 -14.70 2.18 9.99
C VAL A 56 -15.09 0.78 10.42
N ALA A 57 -16.37 0.58 10.75
CA ALA A 57 -16.91 -0.75 11.02
C ALA A 57 -16.86 -1.65 9.77
N PRO A 58 -16.64 -2.97 9.91
CA PRO A 58 -16.58 -3.90 8.78
C PRO A 58 -17.80 -3.78 7.86
N GLY A 59 -17.57 -3.65 6.55
CA GLY A 59 -18.62 -3.54 5.53
C GLY A 59 -19.35 -2.19 5.47
N ARG A 60 -18.86 -1.16 6.16
CA ARG A 60 -19.41 0.21 6.13
C ARG A 60 -18.43 1.20 5.53
N THR A 61 -18.91 2.42 5.30
CA THR A 61 -18.09 3.61 5.01
C THR A 61 -18.26 4.64 6.13
N ALA A 62 -17.27 5.50 6.30
CA ALA A 62 -17.31 6.63 7.22
C ALA A 62 -16.63 7.86 6.60
N ASP A 63 -17.04 9.06 7.02
CA ASP A 63 -16.39 10.30 6.66
C ASP A 63 -15.42 10.70 7.76
N VAL A 64 -14.16 10.94 7.41
CA VAL A 64 -13.07 11.26 8.33
C VAL A 64 -12.37 12.52 7.90
N SER A 65 -11.90 13.32 8.85
CA SER A 65 -11.13 14.53 8.55
C SER A 65 -9.83 14.55 9.33
N GLY A 66 -8.80 15.13 8.74
CA GLY A 66 -7.49 15.16 9.35
C GLY A 66 -6.44 15.88 8.52
N THR A 67 -5.21 15.80 9.00
CA THR A 67 -4.03 16.32 8.30
C THR A 67 -3.25 15.14 7.70
N VAL A 68 -2.85 15.28 6.45
CA VAL A 68 -2.06 14.26 5.75
C VAL A 68 -0.62 14.32 6.24
N LEU A 69 -0.10 13.18 6.66
CA LEU A 69 1.31 12.97 7.00
C LEU A 69 1.85 11.85 6.11
N ARG A 70 3.17 11.74 6.02
CA ARG A 70 3.83 10.65 5.31
C ARG A 70 4.86 10.01 6.21
N LEU A 71 5.14 8.75 5.97
CA LEU A 71 6.31 8.06 6.50
C LEU A 71 7.17 7.69 5.32
N ASP A 72 8.48 7.94 5.46
CA ASP A 72 9.44 7.29 4.61
C ASP A 72 9.44 5.78 4.92
N GLY A 73 9.57 4.97 3.89
CA GLY A 73 9.53 3.52 4.00
C GLY A 73 10.79 2.93 3.38
N ASP A 74 11.29 1.86 4.00
CA ASP A 74 12.63 1.29 3.87
C ASP A 74 13.09 0.93 2.43
N GLU A 75 12.23 0.98 1.41
CA GLU A 75 12.57 0.73 0.00
C GLU A 75 11.76 1.59 -1.01
N GLY A 76 11.30 2.78 -0.59
CA GLY A 76 10.58 3.70 -1.48
C GLY A 76 9.05 3.58 -1.46
N GLU A 77 8.48 2.71 -0.61
CA GLU A 77 7.04 2.64 -0.37
C GLU A 77 6.61 3.59 0.75
N ALA A 78 6.02 4.73 0.37
CA ALA A 78 5.48 5.71 1.32
C ALA A 78 4.19 5.26 1.96
N THR A 79 4.19 5.16 3.28
CA THR A 79 2.92 5.06 4.01
C THR A 79 2.33 6.46 4.18
N THR A 80 1.17 6.69 3.56
CA THR A 80 0.40 7.92 3.80
C THR A 80 -0.46 7.73 5.04
N LEU A 81 -0.37 8.66 5.98
CA LEU A 81 -1.13 8.67 7.21
C LEU A 81 -2.13 9.82 7.22
N LEU A 82 -3.26 9.62 7.89
CA LEU A 82 -4.17 10.68 8.30
C LEU A 82 -4.07 10.87 9.81
N ARG A 83 -3.62 12.06 10.24
CA ARG A 83 -3.76 12.50 11.63
C ARG A 83 -5.17 13.01 11.83
N THR A 84 -5.98 12.22 12.50
CA THR A 84 -7.34 12.57 12.95
C THR A 84 -7.29 13.22 14.34
N ALA A 85 -8.44 13.66 14.86
CA ALA A 85 -8.54 14.12 16.25
C ALA A 85 -8.27 13.00 17.27
N THR A 86 -8.44 11.73 16.87
CA THR A 86 -8.34 10.55 17.75
C THR A 86 -7.05 9.74 17.56
N GLY A 87 -6.15 10.18 16.69
CA GLY A 87 -4.88 9.50 16.43
C GLY A 87 -4.47 9.43 14.96
N PHE A 88 -3.55 8.51 14.67
CA PHE A 88 -2.91 8.32 13.37
C PHE A 88 -3.45 7.08 12.67
N VAL A 89 -3.87 7.23 11.42
CA VAL A 89 -4.51 6.16 10.66
C VAL A 89 -3.82 6.01 9.30
N PRO A 90 -3.25 4.84 8.97
CA PRO A 90 -2.77 4.57 7.63
C PRO A 90 -3.88 4.64 6.58
N LEU A 91 -3.57 5.25 5.44
CA LEU A 91 -4.45 5.35 4.28
C LEU A 91 -3.95 4.44 3.16
N THR A 92 -4.87 3.75 2.48
CA THR A 92 -4.58 2.96 1.27
C THR A 92 -5.39 3.43 0.07
N GLY A 93 -4.96 2.98 -1.11
CA GLY A 93 -5.58 3.28 -2.40
C GLY A 93 -4.90 4.44 -3.14
N ASP A 94 -5.10 4.49 -4.45
CA ASP A 94 -4.44 5.47 -5.35
C ASP A 94 -4.71 6.93 -4.98
N ALA A 95 -5.87 7.21 -4.38
CA ALA A 95 -6.21 8.55 -3.91
C ALA A 95 -5.34 8.98 -2.72
N ALA A 96 -5.00 8.05 -1.82
CA ALA A 96 -4.16 8.33 -0.65
C ALA A 96 -2.75 8.77 -1.08
N ALA A 97 -2.14 8.08 -2.04
CA ALA A 97 -0.79 8.37 -2.51
C ALA A 97 -0.64 9.80 -3.09
N ARG A 98 -1.72 10.38 -3.62
CA ARG A 98 -1.75 11.72 -4.24
C ARG A 98 -2.01 12.85 -3.26
N LEU A 99 -2.36 12.55 -2.01
CA LEU A 99 -2.58 13.57 -1.00
C LEU A 99 -1.25 14.23 -0.64
N ALA A 100 -1.21 15.56 -0.69
CA ALA A 100 -0.04 16.32 -0.32
C ALA A 100 0.17 16.32 1.20
N VAL A 101 1.41 16.13 1.64
CA VAL A 101 1.80 16.24 3.06
C VAL A 101 1.40 17.63 3.60
N GLY A 102 0.84 17.64 4.81
CA GLY A 102 0.35 18.85 5.47
C GLY A 102 -1.02 19.34 5.00
N ALA A 103 -1.61 18.77 3.94
CA ALA A 103 -2.95 19.13 3.51
C ALA A 103 -3.99 18.71 4.56
N LYS A 104 -4.97 19.59 4.81
CA LYS A 104 -6.17 19.24 5.59
C LYS A 104 -7.20 18.65 4.65
N VAL A 105 -7.70 17.46 4.96
CA VAL A 105 -8.60 16.71 4.08
C VAL A 105 -9.82 16.23 4.83
N ALA A 106 -10.93 16.11 4.09
CA ALA A 106 -12.08 15.30 4.48
C ALA A 106 -12.22 14.17 3.45
N LEU A 107 -12.31 12.93 3.93
CA LEU A 107 -12.27 11.72 3.11
C LEU A 107 -13.47 10.84 3.46
N ARG A 108 -14.09 10.22 2.47
CA ARG A 108 -14.92 9.05 2.67
C ARG A 108 -14.05 7.82 2.56
N VAL A 109 -14.09 6.98 3.58
CA VAL A 109 -13.21 5.83 3.72
C VAL A 109 -13.98 4.55 4.02
N SER A 110 -13.39 3.42 3.64
CA SER A 110 -13.84 2.07 4.00
C SER A 110 -12.71 1.30 4.70
N ALA A 111 -13.00 0.13 5.27
CA ALA A 111 -11.94 -0.74 5.76
C ALA A 111 -11.09 -1.26 4.58
N SER A 112 -9.76 -1.15 4.68
CA SER A 112 -8.88 -1.64 3.62
C SER A 112 -8.94 -3.16 3.50
N ALA A 113 -9.07 -3.67 2.26
CA ALA A 113 -9.14 -5.10 1.99
C ALA A 113 -7.77 -5.81 2.14
N THR A 114 -6.67 -5.06 2.04
CA THR A 114 -5.30 -5.58 2.05
C THR A 114 -4.56 -5.31 3.36
N ARG A 115 -5.03 -4.35 4.15
CA ARG A 115 -4.40 -3.94 5.42
C ARG A 115 -5.46 -3.71 6.49
N PRO A 116 -5.65 -4.60 7.46
CA PRO A 116 -6.65 -4.40 8.52
C PRO A 116 -6.38 -3.20 9.43
N ASP A 117 -5.16 -2.67 9.46
CA ASP A 117 -4.78 -1.48 10.22
C ASP A 117 -4.96 -0.17 9.47
N ALA A 118 -5.36 -0.23 8.20
CA ALA A 118 -5.52 0.92 7.33
C ALA A 118 -6.97 1.10 6.88
N VAL A 119 -7.30 2.32 6.46
CA VAL A 119 -8.56 2.61 5.77
C VAL A 119 -8.29 2.93 4.31
N GLN A 120 -9.15 2.41 3.44
CA GLN A 120 -9.09 2.69 2.01
C GLN A 120 -9.82 4.00 1.71
N VAL A 121 -9.19 4.88 0.94
CA VAL A 121 -9.80 6.13 0.50
C VAL A 121 -10.74 5.85 -0.68
N GLU A 122 -12.04 5.93 -0.43
CA GLU A 122 -13.09 5.75 -1.45
C GLU A 122 -13.37 7.04 -2.22
N GLN A 123 -13.35 8.17 -1.51
CA GLN A 123 -13.61 9.48 -2.10
C GLN A 123 -12.90 10.58 -1.30
N VAL A 124 -12.28 11.52 -2.00
CA VAL A 124 -11.79 12.77 -1.41
C VAL A 124 -12.95 13.77 -1.42
N LEU A 125 -13.47 14.12 -0.24
CA LEU A 125 -14.63 15.01 -0.10
C LEU A 125 -14.21 16.48 -0.17
N SER A 126 -13.08 16.81 0.44
CA SER A 126 -12.47 18.14 0.34
C SER A 126 -10.97 18.07 0.58
N VAL A 127 -10.23 18.98 -0.05
CA VAL A 127 -8.81 19.24 0.22
C VAL A 127 -8.65 20.73 0.45
N SER A 128 -8.15 21.09 1.62
CA SER A 128 -7.62 22.42 1.89
C SER A 128 -6.11 22.30 1.84
N ALA A 129 -5.53 22.81 0.75
CA ALA A 129 -4.09 22.91 0.62
C ALA A 129 -3.54 23.73 1.79
N ARG A 130 -2.38 23.33 2.30
CA ARG A 130 -1.67 24.13 3.29
C ARG A 130 -1.36 25.50 2.70
N THR A 131 -1.83 26.56 3.34
CA THR A 131 -1.31 27.90 3.07
C THR A 131 0.12 27.94 3.60
N LEU A 132 1.10 27.94 2.70
CA LEU A 132 2.49 28.20 3.09
C LEU A 132 2.52 29.63 3.64
N ALA A 133 2.77 29.78 4.94
CA ALA A 133 2.98 31.10 5.52
C ALA A 133 4.25 31.68 4.88
N SER A 134 4.11 32.74 4.11
CA SER A 134 5.18 33.32 3.28
C SER A 134 6.35 33.95 4.06
N SER A 135 6.47 33.68 5.37
CA SER A 135 7.47 34.32 6.24
C SER A 135 7.89 33.52 7.48
N ALA A 136 7.26 32.38 7.81
CA ALA A 136 7.64 31.61 9.00
C ALA A 136 8.79 30.65 8.66
N ALA A 137 10.00 31.20 8.50
CA ALA A 137 11.18 30.41 8.17
C ALA A 137 11.58 29.42 9.28
N GLY A 138 11.13 29.62 10.52
CA GLY A 138 11.40 28.75 11.66
C GLY A 138 10.67 29.27 12.89
N GLY A 139 10.82 28.55 14.00
CA GLY A 139 10.22 28.92 15.27
C GLY A 139 10.61 27.95 16.38
N VAL A 140 10.00 28.17 17.54
CA VAL A 140 10.05 27.22 18.64
C VAL A 140 9.16 26.03 18.30
N GLN A 141 9.76 24.85 18.25
CA GLN A 141 9.07 23.58 18.07
C GLN A 141 8.68 23.04 19.45
N HIS A 142 7.42 22.66 19.60
CA HIS A 142 6.83 22.22 20.85
C HIS A 142 6.73 20.70 20.90
N LEU A 143 7.47 20.06 21.82
CA LEU A 143 7.46 18.61 21.99
C LEU A 143 6.53 18.16 23.12
N LYS A 144 5.63 17.26 22.76
CA LYS A 144 4.82 16.44 23.66
C LYS A 144 5.45 15.06 23.74
N VAL A 145 6.05 14.71 24.88
CA VAL A 145 6.85 13.49 25.01
C VAL A 145 6.12 12.44 25.83
N ALA A 146 6.15 11.19 25.39
CA ALA A 146 5.64 10.05 26.15
C ALA A 146 6.71 8.97 26.30
N LEU A 147 6.95 8.50 27.52
CA LEU A 147 7.79 7.33 27.79
C LEU A 147 6.93 6.07 27.68
N VAL A 148 7.24 5.20 26.71
CA VAL A 148 6.39 4.04 26.40
C VAL A 148 7.22 2.79 26.24
N ALA A 149 6.83 1.71 26.92
CA ALA A 149 7.40 0.39 26.71
C ALA A 149 6.49 -0.40 25.75
N PRO A 150 6.90 -0.64 24.49
CA PRO A 150 6.15 -1.50 23.57
C PRO A 150 5.94 -2.90 24.14
N ALA A 151 4.89 -3.59 23.68
CA ALA A 151 4.61 -4.97 24.08
C ALA A 151 5.83 -5.87 23.82
N GLY A 152 6.23 -6.62 24.84
CA GLY A 152 7.45 -7.44 24.82
C GLY A 152 8.68 -6.78 25.45
N THR A 153 8.60 -5.50 25.82
CA THR A 153 9.66 -4.76 26.52
C THR A 153 9.23 -4.35 27.94
N LYS A 154 10.11 -3.68 28.69
CA LYS A 154 9.81 -3.18 30.05
C LYS A 154 10.14 -1.70 30.16
N PRO A 155 9.35 -0.91 30.92
CA PRO A 155 9.71 0.45 31.26
C PRO A 155 11.09 0.56 31.90
N GLY A 156 11.86 1.59 31.54
CA GLY A 156 13.18 1.83 32.13
C GLY A 156 14.13 2.65 31.25
N ASP A 157 15.40 2.61 31.61
CA ASP A 157 16.55 3.27 30.93
C ASP A 157 16.62 4.80 31.04
N TYR A 158 15.48 5.50 30.98
CA TYR A 158 15.46 6.96 30.93
C TYR A 158 14.40 7.57 31.85
N SER A 159 14.74 8.66 32.52
CA SER A 159 13.83 9.52 33.26
C SER A 159 13.33 10.70 32.41
N ALA A 160 12.28 11.39 32.88
CA ALA A 160 11.84 12.63 32.25
C ALA A 160 12.94 13.71 32.21
N ALA A 161 13.86 13.72 33.19
CA ALA A 161 14.99 14.65 33.21
C ALA A 161 16.02 14.31 32.12
N ASP A 162 16.33 13.03 31.92
CA ASP A 162 17.24 12.57 30.88
C ASP A 162 16.72 12.95 29.50
N VAL A 163 15.42 12.74 29.26
CA VAL A 163 14.76 13.11 28.01
C VAL A 163 14.76 14.61 27.77
N ARG A 164 14.48 15.44 28.78
CA ARG A 164 14.57 16.91 28.65
C ARG A 164 15.99 17.35 28.32
N ALA A 165 17.00 16.77 28.97
CA ALA A 165 18.40 17.05 28.68
C ALA A 165 18.79 16.62 27.26
N ALA A 166 18.27 15.50 26.77
CA ALA A 166 18.52 15.01 25.42
C ALA A 166 17.88 15.90 24.35
N VAL A 167 16.63 16.31 24.54
CA VAL A 167 15.96 17.28 23.67
C VAL A 167 16.68 18.63 23.67
N ALA A 168 17.17 19.09 24.82
CA ALA A 168 17.95 20.33 24.89
C ALA A 168 19.19 20.27 23.99
N ARG A 169 19.94 19.16 23.99
CA ARG A 169 21.08 18.96 23.07
C ARG A 169 20.66 18.98 21.60
N ALA A 170 19.54 18.32 21.27
CA ALA A 170 19.01 18.35 19.90
C ALA A 170 18.53 19.76 19.51
N SER A 171 17.98 20.52 20.45
CA SER A 171 17.63 21.94 20.26
C SER A 171 18.87 22.79 20.01
N ASP A 172 19.94 22.59 20.77
CA ASP A 172 21.21 23.32 20.59
C ASP A 172 21.79 23.05 19.20
N TYR A 173 21.72 21.80 18.72
CA TYR A 173 22.09 21.44 17.36
C TYR A 173 21.26 22.22 16.32
N TRP A 174 19.93 22.12 16.38
CA TRP A 174 19.05 22.76 15.41
C TRP A 174 19.19 24.28 15.42
N SER A 175 19.37 24.87 16.60
CA SER A 175 19.63 26.31 16.76
C SER A 175 20.97 26.68 16.11
N ALA A 176 22.04 25.92 16.35
CA ALA A 176 23.34 26.18 15.76
C ALA A 176 23.32 26.10 14.23
N VAL A 177 22.75 25.03 13.65
CA VAL A 177 22.78 24.84 12.19
C VAL A 177 21.88 25.82 11.44
N THR A 178 20.78 26.28 12.07
CA THR A 178 19.81 27.22 11.49
C THR A 178 20.03 28.68 11.88
N ASN A 179 21.11 28.99 12.62
CA ASN A 179 21.40 30.32 13.16
C ASN A 179 20.24 30.89 14.01
N GLY A 180 19.77 30.09 14.97
CA GLY A 180 18.74 30.45 15.95
C GLY A 180 17.30 30.43 15.43
N LYS A 181 17.07 30.04 14.18
CA LYS A 181 15.71 30.03 13.60
C LYS A 181 14.86 28.85 14.06
N VAL A 182 15.48 27.74 14.47
CA VAL A 182 14.78 26.55 14.97
C VAL A 182 15.33 26.17 16.34
N SER A 183 14.45 25.96 17.29
CA SER A 183 14.77 25.45 18.63
C SER A 183 13.62 24.56 19.11
N PHE A 184 13.89 23.66 20.06
CA PHE A 184 12.87 22.76 20.62
C PHE A 184 12.66 23.03 22.10
N VAL A 185 11.40 22.96 22.54
CA VAL A 185 11.01 22.98 23.95
C VAL A 185 10.17 21.76 24.28
N VAL A 186 10.32 21.24 25.50
CA VAL A 186 9.51 20.12 25.98
C VAL A 186 8.37 20.66 26.84
N ASP A 187 7.18 20.72 26.26
CA ASP A 187 5.98 21.20 26.96
C ASP A 187 5.48 20.18 28.00
N THR A 188 5.54 18.89 27.66
CA THR A 188 4.94 17.84 28.48
C THR A 188 5.77 16.56 28.35
N VAL A 189 5.92 15.84 29.47
CA VAL A 189 6.47 14.49 29.50
C VAL A 189 5.48 13.62 30.26
N ALA A 190 4.80 12.71 29.57
CA ALA A 190 4.04 11.64 30.18
C ALA A 190 5.00 10.53 30.63
N ASP A 191 4.86 10.10 31.89
CA ASP A 191 5.71 9.08 32.48
C ASP A 191 5.46 7.69 31.87
N TRP A 192 6.30 6.73 32.24
CA TRP A 192 6.33 5.38 31.71
C TRP A 192 4.97 4.69 31.71
N THR A 193 4.56 4.24 30.52
CA THR A 193 3.40 3.36 30.33
C THR A 193 3.79 2.11 29.57
N THR A 194 3.20 0.98 29.93
CA THR A 194 3.30 -0.25 29.14
C THR A 194 2.24 -0.22 28.06
N SER A 195 2.67 -0.32 26.80
CA SER A 195 1.78 -0.39 25.65
C SER A 195 1.35 -1.84 25.38
N PRO A 196 0.06 -2.09 25.07
CA PRO A 196 -0.38 -3.39 24.57
C PRO A 196 0.05 -3.64 23.13
N TYR A 197 0.65 -2.65 22.47
CA TYR A 197 1.02 -2.67 21.06
C TYR A 197 2.51 -2.96 20.87
N THR A 198 2.84 -3.80 19.88
CA THR A 198 4.22 -4.06 19.46
C THR A 198 4.75 -2.91 18.59
N CYS A 199 6.05 -2.92 18.30
CA CYS A 199 6.69 -1.92 17.44
C CYS A 199 6.11 -1.86 16.01
N ALA A 200 5.58 -2.99 15.51
CA ALA A 200 4.89 -3.03 14.21
C ALA A 200 3.57 -2.24 14.21
N GLN A 201 3.02 -1.96 15.40
CA GLN A 201 1.77 -1.22 15.61
C GLN A 201 2.04 0.23 16.05
N PHE A 202 3.12 0.85 15.53
CA PHE A 202 3.60 2.16 15.96
C PHE A 202 2.56 3.29 15.84
N THR A 203 1.65 3.25 14.86
CA THR A 203 0.57 4.26 14.75
C THR A 203 -0.38 4.24 15.94
N SER A 204 -0.60 3.06 16.53
CA SER A 204 -1.41 2.89 17.75
C SER A 204 -0.64 3.41 18.97
N ILE A 205 0.67 3.19 19.03
CA ILE A 205 1.55 3.76 20.06
C ILE A 205 1.54 5.28 20.00
N TRP A 206 1.73 5.88 18.82
CA TRP A 206 1.66 7.33 18.65
C TRP A 206 0.29 7.91 18.98
N SER A 207 -0.79 7.21 18.65
CA SER A 207 -2.14 7.65 19.00
C SER A 207 -2.35 7.67 20.52
N ALA A 208 -1.85 6.64 21.23
CA ALA A 208 -1.89 6.59 22.68
C ALA A 208 -1.00 7.69 23.32
N ALA A 209 0.21 7.88 22.80
CA ALA A 209 1.14 8.92 23.25
C ALA A 209 0.56 10.32 23.04
N ALA A 210 -0.06 10.57 21.89
CA ALA A 210 -0.72 11.83 21.59
C ALA A 210 -1.83 12.14 22.60
N ASN A 211 -2.68 11.16 22.90
CA ASN A 211 -3.74 11.31 23.88
C ASN A 211 -3.20 11.54 25.30
N ALA A 212 -2.17 10.80 25.71
CA ALA A 212 -1.57 10.90 27.05
C ALA A 212 -0.87 12.25 27.29
N THR A 213 -0.44 12.93 26.23
CA THR A 213 0.36 14.16 26.32
C THR A 213 -0.40 15.42 25.92
N GLY A 214 -1.64 15.28 25.42
CA GLY A 214 -2.44 16.40 24.93
C GLY A 214 -1.96 16.97 23.60
N TYR A 215 -1.23 16.19 22.80
CA TYR A 215 -0.83 16.58 21.44
C TYR A 215 -2.06 16.85 20.57
N THR A 216 -2.09 18.02 19.93
CA THR A 216 -3.20 18.46 19.07
C THR A 216 -2.86 18.40 17.59
N GLY A 217 -1.56 18.35 17.24
CA GLY A 217 -1.06 18.51 15.89
C GLY A 217 -1.21 19.94 15.37
N ALA A 218 -1.05 20.93 16.26
CA ALA A 218 -0.89 22.32 15.87
C ALA A 218 0.42 22.52 15.06
N ALA A 219 0.52 23.63 14.33
CA ALA A 219 1.76 23.96 13.62
C ALA A 219 2.94 24.00 14.61
N SER A 220 4.08 23.44 14.21
CA SER A 220 5.28 23.30 15.05
C SER A 220 5.06 22.54 16.37
N GLU A 221 4.01 21.72 16.46
CA GLU A 221 3.80 20.79 17.58
C GLU A 221 4.13 19.36 17.13
N HIS A 222 4.88 18.62 17.94
CA HIS A 222 5.25 17.23 17.65
C HIS A 222 5.00 16.33 18.85
N VAL A 223 4.68 15.07 18.57
CA VAL A 223 4.69 14.00 19.58
C VAL A 223 5.94 13.15 19.41
N LEU A 224 6.71 12.99 20.49
CA LEU A 224 7.89 12.12 20.54
C LEU A 224 7.63 10.99 21.53
N THR A 225 7.73 9.76 21.07
CA THR A 225 7.69 8.59 21.96
C THR A 225 9.11 8.09 22.23
N VAL A 226 9.49 7.98 23.49
CA VAL A 226 10.80 7.43 23.88
C VAL A 226 10.58 6.01 24.38
N PHE A 227 11.29 5.07 23.75
CA PHE A 227 11.25 3.65 24.07
C PHE A 227 12.46 3.25 24.92
N PRO A 228 12.37 2.15 25.70
CA PRO A 228 13.53 1.61 26.38
C PRO A 228 14.49 1.05 25.33
N ARG A 229 15.78 1.00 25.65
CA ARG A 229 16.82 0.52 24.75
C ARG A 229 16.58 -0.89 24.24
N SER A 230 15.98 -1.71 25.09
CA SER A 230 15.56 -3.09 24.78
C SER A 230 14.56 -3.17 23.61
N ALA A 231 13.79 -2.11 23.33
CA ALA A 231 12.86 -2.10 22.21
C ALA A 231 13.57 -2.29 20.86
N TYR A 232 14.75 -1.72 20.69
CA TYR A 232 15.57 -1.92 19.49
C TYR A 232 16.38 -3.21 19.54
N THR A 233 17.07 -3.48 20.65
CA THR A 233 18.02 -4.60 20.72
C THR A 233 17.37 -5.98 20.79
N SER A 234 16.12 -6.07 21.27
CA SER A 234 15.38 -7.32 21.38
C SER A 234 13.86 -7.22 21.16
N GLY A 235 13.30 -6.00 21.11
CA GLY A 235 11.86 -5.76 20.98
C GLY A 235 11.34 -5.61 19.54
N GLY A 236 12.22 -5.61 18.54
CA GLY A 236 11.85 -5.53 17.12
C GLY A 236 11.44 -4.13 16.63
N CYS A 237 11.76 -3.07 17.38
CA CYS A 237 11.62 -1.69 16.91
C CYS A 237 12.80 -1.30 16.02
N SER A 238 12.57 -0.41 15.05
CA SER A 238 13.65 0.37 14.44
C SER A 238 14.32 1.28 15.48
N TYR A 239 15.51 1.77 15.16
CA TYR A 239 16.27 2.64 16.07
C TYR A 239 15.57 3.97 16.35
N GLY A 240 15.02 4.56 15.29
CA GLY A 240 14.08 5.67 15.31
C GLY A 240 13.12 5.52 14.13
N LYS A 241 12.02 6.28 14.17
CA LYS A 241 11.07 6.41 13.06
C LYS A 241 10.30 7.70 13.22
N GLY A 242 10.17 8.47 12.15
CA GLY A 242 9.52 9.78 12.17
C GLY A 242 8.63 9.99 10.96
N THR A 243 7.55 10.76 11.14
CA THR A 243 6.75 11.24 10.01
C THR A 243 7.51 12.31 9.24
N LEU A 244 7.36 12.32 7.92
CA LEU A 244 7.88 13.35 7.04
C LEU A 244 6.89 14.53 6.98
N GLY A 245 7.34 15.70 7.44
CA GLY A 245 6.66 16.98 7.28
C GLY A 245 6.96 17.62 5.92
N ALA A 246 6.46 18.84 5.69
CA ALA A 246 6.73 19.58 4.46
C ALA A 246 7.74 20.73 4.66
N ASP A 247 7.82 21.27 5.89
CA ASP A 247 8.72 22.35 6.28
C ASP A 247 8.80 22.47 7.82
N ALA A 248 9.60 23.41 8.32
CA ALA A 248 9.82 23.68 9.74
C ALA A 248 8.57 24.11 10.55
N THR A 249 7.42 24.37 9.92
CA THR A 249 6.16 24.66 10.63
C THR A 249 5.21 23.47 10.68
N SER A 250 5.65 22.31 10.16
CA SER A 250 4.85 21.09 10.11
C SER A 250 4.74 20.46 11.51
N SER A 251 3.62 19.80 11.77
CA SER A 251 3.46 18.92 12.94
C SER A 251 3.85 17.50 12.58
N GLY A 252 4.29 16.69 13.55
CA GLY A 252 4.64 15.30 13.26
C GLY A 252 4.70 14.39 14.48
N ALA A 253 4.96 13.12 14.22
CA ALA A 253 5.14 12.10 15.23
C ALA A 253 6.47 11.37 14.98
N ALA A 254 7.19 11.08 16.05
CA ALA A 254 8.40 10.27 15.99
C ALA A 254 8.48 9.33 17.19
N TYR A 255 9.21 8.24 17.05
CA TYR A 255 9.73 7.49 18.19
C TYR A 255 11.23 7.30 18.10
N VAL A 256 11.87 7.12 19.26
CA VAL A 256 13.30 6.80 19.39
C VAL A 256 13.51 5.70 20.43
N ALA A 257 14.42 4.78 20.16
CA ALA A 257 14.88 3.75 21.11
C ALA A 257 16.23 4.11 21.77
N ASP A 258 16.64 5.37 21.64
CA ASP A 258 17.80 5.98 22.27
C ASP A 258 17.54 7.48 22.48
N ILE A 259 18.31 8.09 23.38
CA ILE A 259 18.25 9.53 23.63
C ILE A 259 19.55 10.26 23.23
N SER A 260 20.33 9.69 22.30
CA SER A 260 21.45 10.42 21.70
C SER A 260 20.94 11.66 20.96
N GLN A 261 21.79 12.69 20.93
CA GLN A 261 21.47 13.95 20.27
C GLN A 261 21.20 13.74 18.78
N SER A 262 22.04 12.95 18.10
CA SER A 262 21.97 12.66 16.67
C SER A 262 20.62 12.06 16.27
N VAL A 263 20.16 11.05 17.00
CA VAL A 263 18.88 10.36 16.70
C VAL A 263 17.69 11.27 16.93
N ILE A 264 17.64 11.96 18.07
CA ILE A 264 16.52 12.88 18.34
C ILE A 264 16.51 14.00 17.30
N ALA A 265 17.68 14.56 16.96
CA ALA A 265 17.78 15.61 15.94
C ALA A 265 17.34 15.10 14.56
N HIS A 266 17.73 13.87 14.19
CA HIS A 266 17.37 13.20 12.95
C HIS A 266 15.85 13.01 12.81
N GLU A 267 15.23 12.35 13.80
CA GLU A 267 13.79 12.05 13.75
C GLU A 267 12.93 13.32 13.79
N LEU A 268 13.38 14.35 14.51
CA LEU A 268 12.72 15.66 14.49
C LEU A 268 12.96 16.41 13.17
N GLY A 269 14.08 16.14 12.48
CA GLY A 269 14.35 16.59 11.12
C GLY A 269 13.31 16.09 10.12
N HIS A 270 12.91 14.81 10.20
CA HIS A 270 11.81 14.28 9.37
C HIS A 270 10.53 15.06 9.57
N ASN A 271 10.15 15.36 10.82
CA ASN A 271 8.94 16.13 11.09
C ASN A 271 8.98 17.54 10.48
N MET A 272 10.16 18.08 10.18
CA MET A 272 10.37 19.36 9.51
C MET A 272 10.55 19.24 7.99
N GLY A 273 10.44 18.04 7.44
CA GLY A 273 10.49 17.78 6.00
C GLY A 273 11.89 17.55 5.43
N TYR A 274 12.83 17.09 6.25
CA TYR A 274 14.11 16.61 5.77
C TYR A 274 14.04 15.09 5.50
N ASP A 275 14.47 14.69 4.31
CA ASP A 275 14.62 13.28 3.91
C ASP A 275 16.01 12.75 4.34
N HIS A 276 16.25 11.46 4.16
CA HIS A 276 17.54 10.84 4.48
C HIS A 276 18.72 11.40 3.66
N ALA A 277 19.92 11.32 4.25
CA ALA A 277 21.18 11.62 3.60
C ALA A 277 21.99 10.34 3.32
N ASN A 278 22.05 9.98 2.05
CA ASN A 278 22.53 8.71 1.55
C ASN A 278 23.83 8.86 0.76
N ALA A 279 24.46 7.75 0.40
CA ALA A 279 25.62 7.74 -0.48
C ALA A 279 25.43 6.79 -1.66
N ARG A 280 26.11 7.09 -2.78
CA ARG A 280 26.19 6.18 -3.93
C ARG A 280 27.62 6.06 -4.43
N TYR A 281 28.08 4.82 -4.49
CA TYR A 281 29.45 4.45 -4.84
C TYR A 281 29.49 3.92 -6.26
N GLY A 282 30.20 4.65 -7.13
CA GLY A 282 30.45 4.27 -8.52
C GLY A 282 31.60 3.27 -8.65
N THR A 283 32.20 3.24 -9.84
CA THR A 283 33.46 2.54 -10.10
C THR A 283 34.54 3.55 -10.45
N ALA A 284 35.82 3.20 -10.37
CA ALA A 284 36.90 4.11 -10.74
C ALA A 284 36.77 4.68 -12.16
N ALA A 285 36.17 3.92 -13.09
CA ALA A 285 35.89 4.35 -14.46
C ALA A 285 34.61 5.18 -14.61
N ALA A 286 33.69 5.09 -13.64
CA ALA A 286 32.43 5.82 -13.61
C ALA A 286 32.12 6.28 -12.17
N PRO A 287 32.80 7.33 -11.67
CA PRO A 287 32.55 7.88 -10.33
C PRO A 287 31.14 8.43 -10.17
N ASP A 288 30.54 8.88 -11.27
CA ASP A 288 29.12 9.14 -11.36
C ASP A 288 28.42 7.97 -12.09
N PRO A 289 27.81 7.01 -11.37
CA PRO A 289 27.12 5.89 -11.99
C PRO A 289 25.66 6.23 -12.36
N GLY A 290 25.26 7.50 -12.32
CA GLY A 290 23.87 7.93 -12.48
C GLY A 290 22.99 7.50 -11.31
N HIS A 291 21.67 7.53 -11.51
CA HIS A 291 20.69 7.27 -10.45
C HIS A 291 20.52 5.80 -10.09
N THR A 292 20.73 4.89 -11.04
CA THR A 292 20.46 3.45 -10.86
C THR A 292 21.71 2.59 -10.84
N GLY A 293 22.88 3.13 -11.25
CA GLY A 293 24.14 2.38 -11.26
C GLY A 293 24.90 2.48 -9.92
N GLY A 294 25.87 1.59 -9.73
CA GLY A 294 26.71 1.58 -8.52
C GLY A 294 25.98 1.09 -7.28
N THR A 295 26.67 1.16 -6.13
CA THR A 295 26.15 0.69 -4.84
C THR A 295 25.51 1.84 -4.07
N TYR A 296 24.22 1.72 -3.76
CA TYR A 296 23.51 2.67 -2.90
C TYR A 296 23.64 2.28 -1.44
N VAL A 297 23.90 3.26 -0.58
CA VAL A 297 24.02 3.07 0.86
C VAL A 297 23.12 4.07 1.55
N GLY A 298 22.03 3.56 2.13
CA GLY A 298 21.14 4.31 3.01
C GLY A 298 21.94 4.88 4.18
N TYR A 299 21.64 6.12 4.58
CA TYR A 299 22.34 6.84 5.66
C TYR A 299 23.85 7.01 5.43
N GLY A 300 24.33 6.85 4.19
CA GLY A 300 25.76 6.85 3.85
C GLY A 300 26.46 8.21 3.90
N ASP A 301 25.74 9.32 4.12
CA ASP A 301 26.35 10.64 4.33
C ASP A 301 26.63 10.88 5.83
N VAL A 302 27.85 10.54 6.27
CA VAL A 302 28.28 10.64 7.69
C VAL A 302 28.29 12.04 8.27
N PHE A 303 28.22 13.02 7.40
CA PHE A 303 28.38 14.42 7.70
C PHE A 303 27.04 15.13 7.94
N ASP A 304 25.94 14.57 7.47
CA ASP A 304 24.59 15.12 7.63
C ASP A 304 23.88 14.43 8.80
N VAL A 305 23.11 15.19 9.58
CA VAL A 305 22.29 14.65 10.69
C VAL A 305 21.23 13.66 10.21
N MET A 306 20.74 13.83 8.97
CA MET A 306 19.81 12.92 8.31
C MET A 306 20.50 11.67 7.73
N GLY A 307 21.81 11.52 7.97
CA GLY A 307 22.58 10.32 7.65
C GLY A 307 22.71 9.40 8.87
N PHE A 308 23.89 8.80 9.01
CA PHE A 308 24.18 7.82 10.06
C PHE A 308 24.18 8.46 11.46
N SER A 309 23.48 7.85 12.44
CA SER A 309 23.53 8.23 13.86
C SER A 309 24.10 7.12 14.73
N ASP A 310 24.71 7.48 15.88
CA ASP A 310 25.19 6.52 16.89
C ASP A 310 24.77 6.92 18.33
N PRO A 311 24.82 5.97 19.28
CA PRO A 311 24.43 6.23 20.67
C PRO A 311 25.39 7.16 21.42
N GLN A 312 26.63 7.29 20.93
CA GLN A 312 27.67 8.08 21.58
C GLN A 312 27.85 9.47 20.95
N ASP A 313 26.99 9.87 20.02
CA ASP A 313 27.02 11.16 19.30
C ASP A 313 28.39 11.47 18.66
N ARG A 314 29.09 10.43 18.19
CA ARG A 314 30.38 10.55 17.50
C ARG A 314 30.20 10.86 16.02
N ILE A 315 29.06 10.47 15.45
CA ILE A 315 28.69 10.66 14.05
C ILE A 315 27.22 11.08 13.95
N GLY A 316 26.84 11.73 12.84
CA GLY A 316 25.45 12.14 12.60
C GLY A 316 25.08 13.43 13.31
N THR A 317 26.08 14.15 13.83
CA THR A 317 25.91 15.45 14.47
C THR A 317 26.54 16.59 13.65
N GLY A 318 26.93 16.30 12.41
CA GLY A 318 27.51 17.27 11.48
C GLY A 318 26.47 18.22 10.89
N ALA A 319 26.95 19.17 10.09
CA ALA A 319 26.10 20.17 9.46
C ALA A 319 25.12 19.53 8.45
N LEU A 320 23.90 20.06 8.35
CA LEU A 320 23.01 19.79 7.21
C LEU A 320 23.73 20.10 5.89
N ASN A 321 23.73 19.14 4.98
CA ASN A 321 24.32 19.25 3.66
C ASN A 321 23.57 20.29 2.80
N VAL A 322 24.20 20.70 1.72
CA VAL A 322 23.67 21.79 0.89
C VAL A 322 22.39 21.43 0.13
N VAL A 323 22.10 20.14 -0.05
CA VAL A 323 20.84 19.67 -0.66
C VAL A 323 19.68 19.98 0.28
N HIS A 324 19.79 19.59 1.56
CA HIS A 324 18.78 19.91 2.58
C HIS A 324 18.63 21.41 2.83
N ARG A 325 19.74 22.17 2.75
CA ARG A 325 19.67 23.63 2.84
C ARG A 325 18.92 24.28 1.67
N ASP A 326 19.08 23.78 0.44
CA ASP A 326 18.32 24.25 -0.72
C ASP A 326 16.83 23.90 -0.61
N GLN A 327 16.51 22.72 -0.10
CA GLN A 327 15.12 22.27 0.12
C GLN A 327 14.35 23.17 1.07
N GLN A 328 15.03 23.64 2.12
CA GLN A 328 14.49 24.56 3.10
C GLN A 328 15.14 25.95 2.97
N ALA A 329 15.22 26.50 1.76
CA ALA A 329 15.92 27.75 1.47
C ALA A 329 15.47 28.95 2.32
N ALA A 330 14.24 28.94 2.85
CA ALA A 330 13.75 29.95 3.80
C ALA A 330 14.56 29.96 5.12
N LEU A 331 15.00 28.79 5.60
CA LEU A 331 15.91 28.66 6.74
C LEU A 331 17.33 29.12 6.40
N PHE A 332 17.75 28.95 5.15
CA PHE A 332 19.14 29.17 4.71
C PHE A 332 19.28 30.17 3.56
N PRO A 333 18.71 31.39 3.69
CA PRO A 333 18.69 32.35 2.59
C PRO A 333 20.11 32.73 2.17
N GLY A 334 20.37 32.62 0.87
CA GLY A 334 21.66 32.98 0.27
C GLY A 334 22.81 32.00 0.52
N GLN A 335 22.58 30.88 1.21
CA GLN A 335 23.65 29.90 1.47
C GLN A 335 23.92 28.96 0.28
N VAL A 336 22.94 28.75 -0.60
CA VAL A 336 23.09 27.93 -1.81
C VAL A 336 22.97 28.82 -3.04
N ARG A 337 24.03 28.90 -3.84
CA ARG A 337 24.07 29.70 -5.06
C ARG A 337 23.75 28.84 -6.28
N THR A 338 22.74 29.21 -7.06
CA THR A 338 22.50 28.57 -8.36
C THR A 338 23.53 29.05 -9.39
N VAL A 339 24.15 28.11 -10.11
CA VAL A 339 25.16 28.36 -11.14
C VAL A 339 24.62 27.86 -12.48
N THR A 340 24.46 28.77 -13.44
CA THR A 340 23.84 28.50 -14.75
C THR A 340 24.82 28.55 -15.92
N SER A 341 26.05 29.00 -15.69
CA SER A 341 27.11 29.12 -16.70
C SER A 341 28.48 28.82 -16.09
N SER A 342 29.46 28.51 -16.93
CA SER A 342 30.84 28.26 -16.48
C SER A 342 31.37 29.42 -15.64
N THR A 343 31.85 29.13 -14.43
CA THR A 343 32.37 30.12 -13.48
C THR A 343 33.16 29.44 -12.37
N ASN A 344 34.00 30.20 -11.69
CA ASN A 344 34.52 29.79 -10.39
C ASN A 344 33.48 30.07 -9.28
N VAL A 345 33.41 29.17 -8.31
CA VAL A 345 32.59 29.28 -7.11
C VAL A 345 33.50 29.17 -5.90
N THR A 346 33.42 30.14 -5.00
CA THR A 346 34.02 30.00 -3.66
C THR A 346 32.95 29.49 -2.71
N LEU A 347 33.24 28.35 -2.09
CA LEU A 347 32.40 27.68 -1.10
C LEU A 347 33.04 27.86 0.28
N GLN A 348 32.28 28.38 1.23
CA GLN A 348 32.65 28.30 2.63
C GLN A 348 32.25 26.93 3.19
N ALA A 349 33.06 26.41 4.11
CA ALA A 349 32.80 25.13 4.76
C ALA A 349 31.39 25.11 5.37
N VAL A 350 30.65 24.02 5.13
CA VAL A 350 29.24 23.91 5.55
C VAL A 350 29.11 24.06 7.06
N GLY A 351 30.00 23.42 7.84
CA GLY A 351 30.03 23.53 9.31
C GLY A 351 30.43 24.89 9.89
N SER A 352 30.94 25.83 9.09
CA SER A 352 31.36 27.17 9.58
C SER A 352 30.18 27.99 10.12
N THR A 353 30.40 28.77 11.17
CA THR A 353 29.42 29.69 11.76
C THR A 353 29.48 31.10 11.16
N ALA A 354 30.41 31.37 10.25
CA ALA A 354 30.52 32.66 9.59
C ALA A 354 29.28 32.93 8.70
N THR A 355 28.75 34.16 8.79
CA THR A 355 27.54 34.58 8.07
C THR A 355 27.68 36.01 7.52
N PRO A 356 27.07 36.34 6.36
CA PRO A 356 26.47 35.45 5.35
C PRO A 356 27.53 34.92 4.36
N ALA A 357 27.48 33.63 4.03
CA ALA A 357 28.41 33.03 3.07
C ALA A 357 27.72 31.97 2.20
N VAL A 358 28.23 31.82 0.96
CA VAL A 358 27.84 30.74 0.05
C VAL A 358 28.48 29.44 0.54
N LYS A 359 27.66 28.53 1.07
CA LYS A 359 28.08 27.20 1.54
C LYS A 359 27.98 26.13 0.45
N GLY A 360 27.10 26.34 -0.53
CA GLY A 360 26.88 25.40 -1.63
C GLY A 360 26.69 26.06 -2.98
N ALA A 361 27.01 25.32 -4.04
CA ALA A 361 26.59 25.64 -5.40
C ALA A 361 25.62 24.58 -5.93
N LYS A 362 24.53 25.03 -6.54
CA LYS A 362 23.53 24.20 -7.23
C LYS A 362 23.73 24.35 -8.74
N VAL A 363 23.86 23.23 -9.44
CA VAL A 363 24.07 23.19 -10.90
C VAL A 363 23.06 22.23 -11.49
N VAL A 364 22.24 22.70 -12.44
CA VAL A 364 21.19 21.90 -13.07
C VAL A 364 21.69 21.34 -14.40
N ASP A 365 21.45 20.05 -14.65
CA ASP A 365 21.71 19.38 -15.91
C ASP A 365 20.51 18.55 -16.36
N GLY A 366 19.67 19.13 -17.22
CA GLY A 366 18.42 18.50 -17.62
C GLY A 366 17.48 18.33 -16.43
N SER A 367 17.13 17.08 -16.11
CA SER A 367 16.35 16.74 -14.91
C SER A 367 17.20 16.54 -13.66
N ASP A 368 18.52 16.41 -13.81
CA ASP A 368 19.43 16.18 -12.69
C ASP A 368 19.83 17.50 -12.04
N VAL A 369 19.98 17.48 -10.72
CA VAL A 369 20.44 18.62 -9.94
C VAL A 369 21.63 18.18 -9.10
N TYR A 370 22.79 18.75 -9.40
CA TYR A 370 24.03 18.53 -8.68
C TYR A 370 24.28 19.66 -7.70
N TYR A 371 24.91 19.31 -6.59
CA TYR A 371 25.32 20.25 -5.57
C TYR A 371 26.80 20.06 -5.25
N LEU A 372 27.47 21.17 -5.00
CA LEU A 372 28.84 21.20 -4.52
C LEU A 372 28.85 21.77 -3.12
N GLU A 373 29.55 21.10 -2.20
CA GLU A 373 29.78 21.59 -0.86
C GLU A 373 31.24 21.40 -0.46
N TYR A 374 31.68 22.18 0.54
CA TYR A 374 33.01 22.02 1.13
C TYR A 374 32.87 21.58 2.59
N ARG A 375 33.53 20.49 2.97
CA ARG A 375 33.59 20.03 4.37
C ARG A 375 35.01 20.21 4.91
N ALA A 376 35.12 20.83 6.07
CA ALA A 376 36.37 21.09 6.76
C ALA A 376 36.17 20.92 8.27
N ASN A 377 37.25 20.66 9.01
CA ASN A 377 37.22 20.43 10.45
C ASN A 377 36.98 21.72 11.24
N VAL A 378 35.77 22.27 11.11
CA VAL A 378 35.33 23.55 11.69
C VAL A 378 33.87 23.49 12.11
N GLY A 379 33.52 24.30 13.12
CA GLY A 379 32.17 24.44 13.65
C GLY A 379 31.46 23.10 13.91
N THR A 380 30.28 22.90 13.32
CA THR A 380 29.46 21.71 13.61
C THR A 380 30.04 20.40 13.07
N ASP A 381 30.98 20.44 12.11
CA ASP A 381 31.57 19.23 11.54
C ASP A 381 32.73 18.66 12.38
N VAL A 382 33.22 19.40 13.40
CA VAL A 382 34.41 19.00 14.19
C VAL A 382 34.28 17.60 14.79
N ARG A 383 33.08 17.22 15.26
CA ARG A 383 32.83 15.89 15.83
C ARG A 383 32.98 14.78 14.79
N VAL A 384 32.46 14.99 13.58
CA VAL A 384 32.49 13.99 12.50
C VAL A 384 33.94 13.69 12.08
N PHE A 385 34.83 14.68 12.09
CA PHE A 385 36.25 14.46 11.77
C PHE A 385 37.02 13.68 12.84
N SER A 386 36.47 13.52 14.05
CA SER A 386 37.05 12.67 15.09
C SER A 386 36.60 11.20 14.99
N ASP A 387 35.72 10.87 14.05
CA ASP A 387 35.20 9.53 13.83
C ASP A 387 36.29 8.54 13.35
N GLY A 388 36.16 7.28 13.76
CA GLY A 388 37.12 6.22 13.44
C GLY A 388 37.26 5.89 11.95
N ARG A 389 36.27 6.24 11.12
CA ARG A 389 36.32 6.14 9.65
C ARG A 389 37.20 7.19 9.00
N ARG A 390 37.50 8.28 9.71
CA ARG A 390 38.37 9.38 9.25
C ARG A 390 37.93 9.96 7.89
N PRO A 391 36.69 10.47 7.78
CA PRO A 391 36.23 11.08 6.54
C PRO A 391 37.15 12.26 6.15
N ALA A 392 37.42 12.40 4.86
CA ALA A 392 38.35 13.41 4.36
C ALA A 392 37.72 14.81 4.33
N ALA A 393 38.54 15.84 4.59
CA ALA A 393 38.16 17.23 4.34
C ALA A 393 38.34 17.55 2.85
N GLY A 394 37.39 18.25 2.24
CA GLY A 394 37.43 18.52 0.81
C GLY A 394 36.08 18.89 0.22
N VAL A 395 36.09 19.13 -1.09
CA VAL A 395 34.88 19.43 -1.86
C VAL A 395 34.16 18.11 -2.18
N ARG A 396 32.86 18.05 -1.93
CA ARG A 396 32.02 16.88 -2.19
C ARG A 396 31.00 17.22 -3.28
N VAL A 397 30.56 16.20 -4.01
CA VAL A 397 29.51 16.31 -5.02
C VAL A 397 28.30 15.53 -4.54
N LEU A 398 27.15 16.20 -4.48
CA LEU A 398 25.88 15.61 -4.08
C LEU A 398 24.87 15.73 -5.21
N ARG A 399 23.81 14.93 -5.13
CA ARG A 399 22.60 15.06 -5.94
C ARG A 399 21.36 14.93 -5.08
N ARG A 400 20.23 15.40 -5.61
CA ARG A 400 18.92 14.95 -5.15
C ARG A 400 18.65 13.57 -5.75
N ASP A 401 18.23 12.63 -4.91
CA ASP A 401 17.67 11.36 -5.39
C ASP A 401 16.31 11.63 -6.03
N THR A 402 16.13 11.17 -7.26
CA THR A 402 14.84 11.28 -7.98
C THR A 402 14.21 9.93 -8.25
N THR A 403 14.86 8.84 -7.80
CA THR A 403 14.38 7.47 -7.99
C THR A 403 13.45 7.01 -6.89
N SER A 404 13.62 7.55 -5.68
CA SER A 404 12.61 7.41 -4.65
C SER A 404 11.55 8.51 -4.82
N THR A 405 10.37 8.30 -4.24
CA THR A 405 9.35 9.36 -4.17
C THR A 405 9.76 10.54 -3.26
N TYR A 406 10.97 10.48 -2.73
CA TYR A 406 11.50 11.35 -1.69
C TYR A 406 12.69 12.13 -2.21
N ASN A 407 12.85 13.34 -1.68
CA ASN A 407 13.90 14.24 -2.10
C ASN A 407 15.18 13.98 -1.31
N ALA A 408 15.50 12.72 -1.01
CA ALA A 408 16.70 12.35 -0.28
C ALA A 408 17.96 12.94 -0.94
N SER A 409 18.96 13.23 -0.12
CA SER A 409 20.26 13.65 -0.63
C SER A 409 21.15 12.44 -0.86
N VAL A 410 21.96 12.47 -1.91
CA VAL A 410 22.93 11.41 -2.21
C VAL A 410 24.28 12.05 -2.45
N VAL A 411 25.24 11.78 -1.57
CA VAL A 411 26.65 12.08 -1.84
C VAL A 411 27.23 11.04 -2.79
N LEU A 412 28.00 11.52 -3.77
CA LEU A 412 28.72 10.68 -4.71
C LEU A 412 30.16 10.52 -4.22
N ASP A 413 30.73 9.35 -4.44
CA ASP A 413 32.16 9.12 -4.25
C ASP A 413 32.93 9.47 -5.53
N PRO A 414 33.75 10.54 -5.55
CA PRO A 414 34.54 10.93 -6.71
C PRO A 414 35.77 10.05 -6.96
N THR A 415 36.20 9.27 -5.96
CA THR A 415 37.40 8.44 -6.01
C THR A 415 37.12 6.99 -5.59
N PRO A 416 36.09 6.34 -6.16
CA PRO A 416 35.60 5.08 -5.61
C PRO A 416 36.61 3.96 -5.81
N THR A 417 36.95 3.31 -4.69
CA THR A 417 37.80 2.11 -4.67
C THR A 417 37.03 0.81 -4.98
N GLY A 418 35.71 0.90 -5.19
CA GLY A 418 34.82 -0.25 -5.36
C GLY A 418 34.35 -0.87 -4.04
N SER A 419 34.68 -0.24 -2.90
CA SER A 419 34.21 -0.62 -1.56
C SER A 419 33.33 0.47 -0.96
N THR A 420 32.26 0.08 -0.27
CA THR A 420 31.42 1.01 0.52
C THR A 420 32.06 1.42 1.85
N SER A 421 33.22 0.84 2.20
CA SER A 421 34.05 1.30 3.32
C SER A 421 34.99 2.45 2.92
N ASP A 422 34.92 2.90 1.67
CA ASP A 422 35.56 4.12 1.22
C ASP A 422 34.80 5.34 1.75
N TRP A 423 35.36 6.01 2.74
CA TRP A 423 34.76 7.23 3.30
C TRP A 423 35.39 8.50 2.73
N ASN A 424 36.24 8.36 1.70
CA ASN A 424 36.87 9.47 1.00
C ASN A 424 35.99 9.98 -0.15
N GLN A 425 34.88 10.63 0.20
CA GLN A 425 33.90 11.14 -0.77
C GLN A 425 34.24 12.56 -1.28
N VAL A 426 35.53 12.89 -1.41
CA VAL A 426 35.98 14.24 -1.81
C VAL A 426 36.63 14.23 -3.18
N VAL A 427 36.45 15.32 -3.92
CA VAL A 427 37.23 15.62 -5.11
C VAL A 427 38.58 16.19 -4.63
N PRO A 428 39.72 15.55 -4.95
CA PRO A 428 41.04 16.07 -4.56
C PRO A 428 41.30 17.46 -5.16
N VAL A 429 42.12 18.28 -4.51
CA VAL A 429 42.60 19.55 -5.09
C VAL A 429 43.36 19.25 -6.39
N GLY A 430 43.04 19.99 -7.46
CA GLY A 430 43.48 19.73 -8.83
C GLY A 430 42.67 18.64 -9.56
N GLY A 431 41.88 17.85 -8.85
CA GLY A 431 41.00 16.83 -9.40
C GLY A 431 39.76 17.42 -10.05
N THR A 432 39.18 16.65 -10.97
CA THR A 432 37.93 17.02 -11.68
C THR A 432 36.91 15.89 -11.59
N PHE A 433 35.74 16.20 -11.04
CA PHE A 433 34.56 15.33 -11.15
C PHE A 433 33.82 15.63 -12.46
N THR A 434 33.42 14.59 -13.19
CA THR A 434 32.61 14.71 -14.41
C THR A 434 31.29 13.99 -14.18
N THR A 435 30.17 14.66 -14.43
CA THR A 435 28.84 14.07 -14.25
C THR A 435 28.57 12.94 -15.25
N ALA A 436 27.58 12.10 -14.97
CA ALA A 436 27.21 10.97 -15.83
C ALA A 436 26.87 11.39 -17.28
N SER A 437 26.34 12.60 -17.46
CA SER A 437 26.08 13.20 -18.78
C SER A 437 27.33 13.65 -19.53
N GLY A 438 28.45 13.80 -18.84
CA GLY A 438 29.68 14.43 -19.35
C GLY A 438 29.61 15.95 -19.52
N ARG A 439 28.45 16.58 -19.28
CA ARG A 439 28.21 18.01 -19.57
C ARG A 439 28.73 18.96 -18.50
N LEU A 440 28.72 18.51 -17.25
CA LEU A 440 29.22 19.29 -16.13
C LEU A 440 30.56 18.72 -15.67
N LYS A 441 31.50 19.62 -15.41
CA LYS A 441 32.79 19.29 -14.80
C LYS A 441 33.04 20.22 -13.62
N PHE A 442 33.48 19.64 -12.51
CA PHE A 442 33.77 20.35 -11.27
C PHE A 442 35.22 20.13 -10.90
N THR A 443 36.06 21.14 -11.14
CA THR A 443 37.49 21.08 -10.85
C THR A 443 37.80 21.85 -9.58
N VAL A 444 38.40 21.19 -8.59
CA VAL A 444 38.75 21.85 -7.31
C VAL A 444 40.05 22.60 -7.49
N ALA A 445 39.99 23.93 -7.58
CA ALA A 445 41.17 24.77 -7.75
C ALA A 445 41.95 24.93 -6.43
N SER A 446 41.24 25.06 -5.31
CA SER A 446 41.84 25.18 -3.97
C SER A 446 40.88 24.70 -2.90
N ALA A 447 41.41 24.18 -1.79
CA ALA A 447 40.66 23.91 -0.56
C ALA A 447 41.60 24.16 0.62
N ALA A 448 41.39 25.26 1.35
CA ALA A 448 42.27 25.68 2.43
C ALA A 448 41.49 26.45 3.52
N GLY A 449 41.77 26.11 4.78
CA GLY A 449 41.05 26.69 5.92
C GLY A 449 39.56 26.43 5.81
N GLU A 450 38.75 27.49 5.82
CA GLU A 450 37.30 27.41 5.71
C GLU A 450 36.76 27.62 4.30
N ASN A 451 37.61 27.77 3.28
CA ASN A 451 37.17 28.08 1.92
C ASN A 451 37.73 27.10 0.87
N ALA A 452 36.91 26.78 -0.11
CA ALA A 452 37.32 26.08 -1.32
C ALA A 452 36.88 26.85 -2.57
N THR A 453 37.69 26.82 -3.62
CA THR A 453 37.33 27.36 -4.93
C THR A 453 37.16 26.22 -5.92
N VAL A 454 36.01 26.14 -6.56
CA VAL A 454 35.67 25.13 -7.57
C VAL A 454 35.39 25.81 -8.89
N ALA A 455 36.13 25.43 -9.93
CA ALA A 455 35.82 25.79 -11.30
C ALA A 455 34.68 24.90 -11.79
N VAL A 456 33.50 25.49 -11.96
CA VAL A 456 32.34 24.84 -12.54
C VAL A 456 32.36 25.11 -14.03
N THR A 457 32.50 24.05 -14.82
CA THR A 457 32.36 24.11 -16.28
C THR A 457 30.99 23.60 -16.68
N VAL A 458 30.23 24.46 -17.35
CA VAL A 458 28.95 24.15 -17.98
C VAL A 458 29.20 24.15 -19.49
N GLY A 459 29.37 22.96 -20.08
CA GLY A 459 29.72 22.77 -21.50
C GLY A 459 28.53 22.38 -22.37
N GLY A 460 28.49 22.93 -23.59
CA GLY A 460 27.39 22.83 -24.57
C GLY A 460 27.14 21.42 -25.13
N ALA A 461 25.96 21.25 -25.73
CA ALA A 461 25.42 20.02 -26.30
C ALA A 461 26.50 19.06 -26.83
N THR A 462 26.44 17.80 -26.39
CA THR A 462 27.06 16.70 -27.14
C THR A 462 26.67 16.86 -28.60
N THR A 463 27.60 16.64 -29.54
CA THR A 463 27.41 16.64 -31.00
C THR A 463 26.34 15.62 -31.44
N GLY A 464 25.10 15.94 -31.15
CA GLY A 464 23.89 15.29 -31.60
C GLY A 464 22.87 16.39 -31.89
N THR A 465 22.16 16.26 -32.99
CA THR A 465 21.00 17.10 -33.25
C THR A 465 19.94 16.82 -32.19
N VAL A 466 19.30 17.87 -31.65
CA VAL A 466 18.03 17.71 -30.94
C VAL A 466 17.10 16.92 -31.84
N LEU A 467 16.55 15.83 -31.31
CA LEU A 467 15.71 14.94 -32.08
C LEU A 467 14.46 15.68 -32.60
N ALA A 468 13.89 15.21 -33.70
CA ALA A 468 12.55 15.62 -34.07
C ALA A 468 11.54 15.20 -32.98
N ALA A 469 10.40 15.89 -32.91
CA ALA A 469 9.28 15.40 -32.13
C ALA A 469 8.88 14.00 -32.64
N PRO A 470 8.47 13.07 -31.75
CA PRO A 470 7.84 11.82 -32.17
C PRO A 470 6.65 12.09 -33.10
N SER A 471 6.33 11.15 -34.00
CA SER A 471 5.16 11.27 -34.88
C SER A 471 4.16 10.15 -34.59
N GLY A 472 2.96 10.21 -35.18
CA GLY A 472 1.96 9.15 -35.04
C GLY A 472 1.46 8.92 -33.61
N VAL A 473 1.53 9.95 -32.75
CA VAL A 473 1.11 9.84 -31.35
C VAL A 473 -0.41 9.59 -31.30
N SER A 474 -0.81 8.46 -30.77
CA SER A 474 -2.19 8.04 -30.58
C SER A 474 -2.36 7.44 -29.20
N ALA A 475 -3.55 7.57 -28.62
CA ALA A 475 -3.85 7.03 -27.30
C ALA A 475 -5.18 6.29 -27.36
N THR A 476 -5.22 5.13 -26.70
CA THR A 476 -6.42 4.31 -26.54
C THR A 476 -6.58 3.95 -25.07
N SER A 477 -7.82 3.86 -24.58
CA SER A 477 -8.09 3.42 -23.21
C SER A 477 -9.07 2.27 -23.25
N THR A 478 -8.61 1.08 -22.87
CA THR A 478 -9.43 -0.15 -22.83
C THR A 478 -9.60 -0.69 -21.42
N ALA A 479 -8.80 -0.24 -20.44
CA ALA A 479 -8.88 -0.68 -19.05
C ALA A 479 -9.03 0.52 -18.10
N ALA A 480 -9.71 0.30 -16.96
CA ALA A 480 -9.96 1.34 -15.98
C ALA A 480 -8.66 1.99 -15.51
N GLY A 481 -8.61 3.32 -15.58
CA GLY A 481 -7.50 4.12 -15.07
C GLY A 481 -6.20 4.00 -15.86
N THR A 482 -6.23 3.44 -17.07
CA THR A 482 -5.05 3.33 -17.94
C THR A 482 -5.32 3.83 -19.36
N ALA A 483 -4.25 4.23 -20.04
CA ALA A 483 -4.24 4.52 -21.46
C ALA A 483 -2.98 3.96 -22.11
N THR A 484 -3.12 3.33 -23.27
CA THR A 484 -2.03 2.86 -24.11
C THR A 484 -1.73 3.92 -25.16
N VAL A 485 -0.54 4.51 -25.08
CA VAL A 485 -0.04 5.57 -25.96
C VAL A 485 0.94 4.96 -26.96
N ALA A 486 0.57 4.96 -28.24
CA ALA A 486 1.43 4.52 -29.33
C ALA A 486 2.01 5.73 -30.06
N PHE A 487 3.25 5.63 -30.51
CA PHE A 487 3.94 6.64 -31.32
C PHE A 487 4.99 5.98 -32.22
N THR A 488 5.44 6.70 -33.24
CA THR A 488 6.57 6.32 -34.08
C THR A 488 7.87 6.78 -33.42
N GLY A 489 8.81 5.85 -33.24
CA GLY A 489 10.11 6.16 -32.68
C GLY A 489 10.94 7.08 -33.58
N VAL A 490 11.72 7.96 -32.96
CA VAL A 490 12.71 8.83 -33.58
C VAL A 490 14.09 8.17 -33.52
N SER A 491 14.76 8.06 -34.67
CA SER A 491 16.12 7.52 -34.75
C SER A 491 17.08 8.35 -33.89
N GLY A 492 17.94 7.69 -33.11
CA GLY A 492 18.87 8.34 -32.18
C GLY A 492 18.27 8.68 -30.81
N ALA A 493 17.00 8.33 -30.54
CA ALA A 493 16.41 8.41 -29.20
C ALA A 493 16.98 7.35 -28.25
N THR A 494 17.41 7.78 -27.07
CA THR A 494 17.79 6.91 -25.95
C THR A 494 16.62 6.68 -24.97
N GLY A 495 15.52 7.42 -25.11
CA GLY A 495 14.29 7.22 -24.34
C GLY A 495 13.17 8.19 -24.75
N TYR A 496 12.01 8.04 -24.13
CA TYR A 496 10.85 8.92 -24.33
C TYR A 496 10.22 9.33 -22.99
N VAL A 497 9.58 10.49 -22.97
CA VAL A 497 8.72 10.92 -21.86
C VAL A 497 7.30 11.04 -22.37
N VAL A 498 6.37 10.39 -21.67
CA VAL A 498 4.93 10.47 -21.95
C VAL A 498 4.27 11.26 -20.83
N THR A 499 3.75 12.44 -21.15
CA THR A 499 3.06 13.33 -20.21
C THR A 499 1.55 13.28 -20.48
N PRO A 500 0.72 12.82 -19.52
CA PRO A 500 -0.72 12.99 -19.61
C PRO A 500 -1.11 14.45 -19.35
N TYR A 501 -2.09 14.95 -20.09
CA TYR A 501 -2.69 16.26 -19.88
C TYR A 501 -4.19 16.09 -19.63
N LEU A 502 -4.66 16.66 -18.52
CA LEU A 502 -6.07 16.72 -18.16
C LEU A 502 -6.54 18.16 -18.35
N ASP A 503 -7.51 18.39 -19.23
CA ASP A 503 -8.02 19.74 -19.54
C ASP A 503 -6.91 20.74 -19.89
N GLY A 504 -5.86 20.28 -20.57
CA GLY A 504 -4.69 21.08 -20.96
C GLY A 504 -3.63 21.26 -19.86
N VAL A 505 -3.87 20.79 -18.62
CA VAL A 505 -2.91 20.85 -17.51
C VAL A 505 -2.07 19.58 -17.47
N ALA A 506 -0.75 19.74 -17.54
CA ALA A 506 0.20 18.64 -17.44
C ALA A 506 0.07 17.91 -16.09
N GLN A 507 0.03 16.59 -16.13
CA GLN A 507 0.03 15.71 -14.97
C GLN A 507 1.42 15.09 -14.78
N THR A 508 1.61 14.28 -13.73
CA THR A 508 2.86 13.55 -13.51
C THR A 508 3.23 12.72 -14.74
N ALA A 509 4.41 12.96 -15.30
CA ALA A 509 4.89 12.26 -16.49
C ALA A 509 5.38 10.84 -16.16
N ALA A 510 5.17 9.91 -17.10
CA ALA A 510 5.82 8.61 -17.08
C ALA A 510 7.11 8.71 -17.91
N ALA A 511 8.26 8.64 -17.25
CA ALA A 511 9.53 8.47 -17.93
C ALA A 511 9.70 6.99 -18.32
N VAL A 512 10.07 6.71 -19.56
CA VAL A 512 10.23 5.35 -20.06
C VAL A 512 11.64 5.18 -20.61
N THR A 513 12.40 4.25 -20.03
CA THR A 513 13.72 3.84 -20.50
C THR A 513 13.58 2.71 -21.53
N ALA A 514 14.29 2.86 -22.66
CA ALA A 514 14.25 2.08 -23.89
C ALA A 514 13.20 2.49 -24.96
N ALA A 515 13.54 2.24 -26.23
CA ALA A 515 12.90 2.75 -27.45
C ALA A 515 11.51 2.14 -27.78
N THR A 516 10.74 1.70 -26.78
CA THR A 516 9.53 0.91 -27.02
C THR A 516 8.26 1.76 -27.02
N SER A 517 7.53 1.63 -28.13
CA SER A 517 6.15 2.06 -28.33
C SER A 517 5.35 0.79 -28.64
N PRO A 518 4.12 0.62 -28.09
CA PRO A 518 3.37 1.56 -27.27
C PRO A 518 3.75 1.56 -25.78
N VAL A 519 3.37 2.63 -25.06
CA VAL A 519 3.57 2.85 -23.62
C VAL A 519 2.23 2.80 -22.89
N THR A 520 2.13 2.07 -21.78
CA THR A 520 0.94 2.08 -20.93
C THR A 520 1.09 3.10 -19.80
N VAL A 521 0.27 4.14 -19.82
CA VAL A 521 0.15 5.13 -18.73
C VAL A 521 -0.93 4.65 -17.76
N ARG A 522 -0.61 4.62 -16.47
CA ARG A 522 -1.49 4.14 -15.39
C ARG A 522 -1.86 5.28 -14.43
N GLY A 523 -2.84 5.03 -13.57
CA GLY A 523 -3.24 5.97 -12.53
C GLY A 523 -3.92 7.23 -13.08
N LEU A 524 -4.67 7.10 -14.17
CA LEU A 524 -5.45 8.19 -14.76
C LEU A 524 -6.86 8.23 -14.16
N ALA A 525 -7.47 9.41 -14.08
CA ALA A 525 -8.84 9.54 -13.60
C ALA A 525 -9.83 8.98 -14.64
N THR A 526 -10.68 8.04 -14.23
CA THR A 526 -11.68 7.43 -15.11
C THR A 526 -12.78 8.41 -15.51
N GLY A 527 -13.34 8.25 -16.70
CA GLY A 527 -14.37 9.12 -17.26
C GLY A 527 -13.88 10.51 -17.67
N ARG A 528 -12.58 10.80 -17.53
CA ARG A 528 -11.98 12.09 -17.92
C ARG A 528 -11.29 11.97 -19.27
N SER A 529 -11.30 13.07 -20.02
CA SER A 529 -10.63 13.17 -21.31
C SER A 529 -9.18 13.61 -21.12
N TYR A 530 -8.25 12.86 -21.71
CA TYR A 530 -6.82 13.13 -21.65
C TYR A 530 -6.22 13.25 -23.04
N THR A 531 -5.26 14.16 -23.22
CA THR A 531 -4.30 14.11 -24.33
C THR A 531 -2.95 13.68 -23.79
N PHE A 532 -2.15 12.97 -24.60
CA PHE A 532 -0.83 12.49 -24.19
C PHE A 532 0.24 13.14 -25.04
N GLY A 533 1.12 13.91 -24.41
CA GLY A 533 2.32 14.47 -25.02
C GLY A 533 3.46 13.48 -24.97
N VAL A 534 4.17 13.29 -26.07
CA VAL A 534 5.36 12.45 -26.15
C VAL A 534 6.53 13.29 -26.63
N THR A 535 7.64 13.22 -25.90
CA THR A 535 8.94 13.80 -26.29
C THR A 535 10.00 12.71 -26.37
N ALA A 536 10.94 12.84 -27.30
CA ALA A 536 12.10 11.96 -27.43
C ALA A 536 13.30 12.56 -26.70
N LYS A 537 14.13 11.71 -26.10
CA LYS A 537 15.36 12.10 -25.39
C LYS A 537 16.57 11.47 -26.05
N ASN A 538 17.66 12.23 -26.15
CA ASN A 538 19.01 11.72 -26.39
C ASN A 538 20.03 12.55 -25.58
N ALA A 539 21.32 12.27 -25.77
CA ALA A 539 22.39 13.01 -25.13
C ALA A 539 22.38 14.53 -25.45
N ALA A 540 21.81 14.93 -26.59
CA ALA A 540 21.70 16.34 -27.00
C ALA A 540 20.52 17.08 -26.37
N GLY A 541 19.55 16.38 -25.79
CA GLY A 541 18.42 16.99 -25.08
C GLY A 541 17.07 16.30 -25.34
N THR A 542 16.00 17.02 -25.03
CA THR A 542 14.61 16.59 -25.26
C THR A 542 14.07 17.26 -26.51
N SER A 543 13.37 16.52 -27.38
CA SER A 543 12.75 17.07 -28.58
C SER A 543 11.49 17.89 -28.29
N GLY A 544 10.92 18.49 -29.34
CA GLY A 544 9.57 19.03 -29.28
C GLY A 544 8.53 17.96 -28.93
N GLU A 545 7.41 18.40 -28.37
CA GLU A 545 6.32 17.50 -27.97
C GLU A 545 5.33 17.28 -29.13
N ALA A 546 4.95 16.01 -29.34
CA ALA A 546 3.79 15.66 -30.16
C ALA A 546 2.67 15.13 -29.27
N ARG A 547 1.43 15.56 -29.53
CA ARG A 547 0.26 15.21 -28.72
C ARG A 547 -0.68 14.25 -29.43
N SER A 548 -1.22 13.30 -28.70
CA SER A 548 -2.35 12.47 -29.16
C SER A 548 -3.62 13.31 -29.31
N ALA A 549 -4.58 12.79 -30.07
CA ALA A 549 -5.98 13.18 -29.90
C ALA A 549 -6.45 12.88 -28.46
N ALA A 550 -7.51 13.57 -28.03
CA ALA A 550 -8.10 13.35 -26.72
C ALA A 550 -8.73 11.96 -26.65
N VAL A 551 -8.45 11.22 -25.57
CA VAL A 551 -9.07 9.93 -25.26
C VAL A 551 -9.72 10.01 -23.89
N THR A 552 -10.99 9.59 -23.81
CA THR A 552 -11.66 9.43 -22.51
C THR A 552 -11.15 8.16 -21.86
N VAL A 553 -10.51 8.31 -20.69
CA VAL A 553 -10.02 7.16 -19.93
C VAL A 553 -11.22 6.36 -19.47
N ALA A 554 -11.22 5.09 -19.82
CA ALA A 554 -12.35 4.23 -19.60
C ALA A 554 -12.57 4.02 -18.10
N GLY A 555 -13.83 3.99 -17.66
CA GLY A 555 -14.22 3.67 -16.28
C GLY A 555 -14.82 2.29 -16.20
N ALA A 556 -14.69 1.62 -15.05
CA ALA A 556 -15.44 0.39 -14.80
C ALA A 556 -16.97 0.67 -14.91
N PRO A 557 -17.80 -0.32 -15.25
CA PRO A 557 -19.25 -0.12 -15.32
C PRO A 557 -19.79 0.41 -14.00
N ALA A 558 -20.81 1.28 -14.02
CA ALA A 558 -21.44 1.67 -12.77
C ALA A 558 -21.99 0.43 -12.04
N ARG A 559 -21.90 0.45 -10.71
CA ARG A 559 -22.32 -0.68 -9.89
C ARG A 559 -23.81 -0.95 -10.07
N PRO A 560 -24.25 -2.21 -10.27
CA PRO A 560 -25.67 -2.55 -10.28
C PRO A 560 -26.34 -2.18 -8.95
N THR A 561 -27.56 -1.63 -9.02
CA THR A 561 -28.36 -1.21 -7.85
C THR A 561 -29.78 -1.72 -7.95
N GLY A 562 -30.64 -1.45 -6.95
CA GLY A 562 -32.05 -1.84 -6.99
C GLY A 562 -32.28 -3.36 -7.11
N LEU A 563 -31.42 -4.15 -6.47
CA LEU A 563 -31.51 -5.61 -6.50
C LEU A 563 -32.82 -6.08 -5.88
N SER A 564 -33.58 -6.89 -6.63
CA SER A 564 -34.86 -7.45 -6.22
C SER A 564 -34.99 -8.92 -6.62
N ALA A 565 -35.60 -9.72 -5.74
CA ALA A 565 -35.87 -11.14 -5.97
C ALA A 565 -37.36 -11.44 -5.76
N THR A 566 -37.95 -12.20 -6.67
CA THR A 566 -39.30 -12.77 -6.54
C THR A 566 -39.23 -14.29 -6.62
N VAL A 567 -39.86 -14.99 -5.68
CA VAL A 567 -39.77 -16.45 -5.56
C VAL A 567 -41.10 -17.08 -5.99
N ALA A 568 -41.03 -18.08 -6.88
CA ALA A 568 -42.16 -18.90 -7.29
C ALA A 568 -41.79 -20.39 -7.14
N GLY A 569 -42.37 -21.05 -6.14
CA GLY A 569 -41.99 -22.42 -5.77
C GLY A 569 -40.55 -22.45 -5.25
N ASN A 570 -39.67 -23.16 -5.96
CA ASN A 570 -38.23 -23.27 -5.65
C ASN A 570 -37.33 -22.49 -6.62
N VAL A 571 -37.88 -21.62 -7.46
CA VAL A 571 -37.12 -20.81 -8.41
C VAL A 571 -37.24 -19.33 -8.06
N ALA A 572 -36.12 -18.60 -8.09
CA ALA A 572 -36.09 -17.16 -7.89
C ALA A 572 -35.88 -16.43 -9.23
N SER A 573 -36.65 -15.37 -9.46
CA SER A 573 -36.41 -14.40 -10.52
C SER A 573 -35.71 -13.19 -9.92
N LEU A 574 -34.47 -12.96 -10.33
CA LEU A 574 -33.58 -11.92 -9.82
C LEU A 574 -33.50 -10.79 -10.83
N SER A 575 -33.55 -9.54 -10.36
CA SER A 575 -33.50 -8.34 -11.21
C SER A 575 -32.74 -7.21 -10.54
N TRP A 576 -32.21 -6.29 -11.33
CA TRP A 576 -31.45 -5.11 -10.87
C TRP A 576 -31.57 -3.96 -11.87
N ALA A 577 -31.22 -2.76 -11.44
CA ALA A 577 -30.99 -1.62 -12.32
C ALA A 577 -29.56 -1.73 -12.92
N PRO A 578 -29.41 -1.76 -14.26
CA PRO A 578 -28.11 -1.83 -14.91
C PRO A 578 -27.34 -0.51 -14.78
N GLY A 579 -26.02 -0.58 -14.63
CA GLY A 579 -25.17 0.60 -14.48
C GLY A 579 -24.61 1.20 -15.77
N ALA A 580 -24.61 0.46 -16.89
CA ALA A 580 -24.17 0.92 -18.22
C ALA A 580 -24.64 -0.03 -19.34
N THR A 581 -24.71 0.45 -20.58
CA THR A 581 -25.00 -0.36 -21.78
C THR A 581 -23.78 -1.18 -22.21
N GLY A 582 -23.97 -2.41 -22.73
CA GLY A 582 -22.86 -3.25 -23.23
C GLY A 582 -22.06 -3.98 -22.16
N THR A 583 -22.68 -4.27 -21.01
CA THR A 583 -22.07 -4.92 -19.84
C THR A 583 -22.64 -6.34 -19.67
N ARG A 584 -21.78 -7.33 -19.43
CA ARG A 584 -22.19 -8.69 -19.02
C ARG A 584 -22.29 -8.77 -17.51
N TYR A 585 -23.32 -9.42 -16.99
CA TYR A 585 -23.51 -9.60 -15.55
C TYR A 585 -23.25 -11.04 -15.14
N ARG A 586 -22.56 -11.23 -14.02
CA ARG A 586 -22.48 -12.48 -13.25
C ARG A 586 -23.27 -12.30 -11.95
N VAL A 587 -24.18 -13.21 -11.67
CA VAL A 587 -25.05 -13.17 -10.49
C VAL A 587 -24.70 -14.35 -9.60
N ASP A 588 -24.39 -14.08 -8.34
CA ASP A 588 -24.14 -15.11 -7.32
C ASP A 588 -25.24 -15.06 -6.28
N VAL A 589 -25.91 -16.20 -6.05
CA VAL A 589 -26.85 -16.39 -4.94
C VAL A 589 -26.12 -17.05 -3.78
N LEU A 590 -26.22 -16.46 -2.60
CA LEU A 590 -25.48 -16.85 -1.41
C LEU A 590 -26.39 -17.34 -0.30
N ALA A 591 -26.01 -18.44 0.34
CA ALA A 591 -26.51 -18.86 1.65
C ALA A 591 -25.46 -18.46 2.70
N GLY A 592 -25.68 -17.34 3.39
CA GLY A 592 -24.64 -16.69 4.18
C GLY A 592 -23.51 -16.18 3.26
N THR A 593 -22.32 -16.76 3.36
CA THR A 593 -21.16 -16.44 2.50
C THR A 593 -20.93 -17.46 1.39
N ARG A 594 -21.66 -18.58 1.39
CA ARG A 594 -21.46 -19.66 0.42
C ARG A 594 -22.30 -19.40 -0.83
N VAL A 595 -21.64 -19.34 -1.99
CA VAL A 595 -22.34 -19.34 -3.28
C VAL A 595 -23.00 -20.69 -3.50
N VAL A 596 -24.32 -20.69 -3.67
CA VAL A 596 -25.14 -21.89 -3.90
C VAL A 596 -25.66 -21.97 -5.34
N TRP A 597 -25.66 -20.85 -6.05
CA TRP A 597 -25.99 -20.78 -7.46
C TRP A 597 -25.28 -19.58 -8.09
N SER A 598 -24.86 -19.73 -9.35
CA SER A 598 -24.31 -18.64 -10.13
C SER A 598 -24.86 -18.67 -11.55
N GLY A 599 -25.11 -17.50 -12.14
CA GLY A 599 -25.50 -17.37 -13.54
C GLY A 599 -24.86 -16.17 -14.21
N THR A 600 -24.88 -16.15 -15.54
CA THR A 600 -24.46 -15.00 -16.34
C THR A 600 -25.57 -14.58 -17.28
N THR A 601 -25.66 -13.28 -17.56
CA THR A 601 -26.64 -12.72 -18.48
C THR A 601 -26.14 -11.38 -19.02
N ASP A 602 -26.54 -11.04 -20.24
CA ASP A 602 -26.29 -9.72 -20.81
C ASP A 602 -27.49 -8.76 -20.56
N GLY A 603 -28.58 -9.26 -19.93
CA GLY A 603 -29.74 -8.49 -19.51
C GLY A 603 -29.76 -8.13 -18.02
N ALA A 604 -30.71 -7.30 -17.59
CA ALA A 604 -30.81 -6.82 -16.20
C ALA A 604 -31.60 -7.75 -15.26
N SER A 605 -31.78 -9.01 -15.64
CA SER A 605 -32.47 -10.02 -14.84
C SER A 605 -32.03 -11.43 -15.21
N VAL A 606 -32.13 -12.37 -14.26
CA VAL A 606 -31.89 -13.80 -14.47
C VAL A 606 -32.84 -14.63 -13.59
N ARG A 607 -33.23 -15.82 -14.07
CA ARG A 607 -33.93 -16.82 -13.27
C ARG A 607 -32.96 -17.89 -12.80
N THR A 608 -33.06 -18.27 -11.53
CA THR A 608 -32.26 -19.37 -10.99
C THR A 608 -32.76 -20.71 -11.49
N SER A 609 -31.94 -21.75 -11.35
CA SER A 609 -32.47 -23.12 -11.27
C SER A 609 -33.15 -23.33 -9.92
N ALA A 610 -33.76 -24.51 -9.71
CA ALA A 610 -34.34 -24.89 -8.43
C ALA A 610 -33.31 -24.73 -7.29
N LEU A 611 -33.65 -23.91 -6.30
CA LEU A 611 -32.88 -23.70 -5.09
C LEU A 611 -33.44 -24.58 -3.96
N PRO A 612 -32.59 -25.06 -3.03
CA PRO A 612 -33.06 -25.68 -1.80
C PRO A 612 -33.91 -24.73 -0.96
N ALA A 613 -34.61 -25.28 0.04
CA ALA A 613 -35.29 -24.45 1.02
C ALA A 613 -34.27 -23.71 1.88
N GLY A 614 -34.46 -22.40 2.07
CA GLY A 614 -33.50 -21.57 2.80
C GLY A 614 -33.71 -20.08 2.62
N SER A 615 -32.86 -19.30 3.28
CA SER A 615 -32.78 -17.85 3.12
C SER A 615 -31.51 -17.50 2.36
N TYR A 616 -31.65 -16.64 1.35
CA TYR A 616 -30.59 -16.31 0.41
C TYR A 616 -30.48 -14.81 0.20
N THR A 617 -29.28 -14.35 -0.13
CA THR A 617 -29.04 -13.04 -0.75
C THR A 617 -28.43 -13.25 -2.13
N PHE A 618 -28.33 -12.21 -2.94
CA PHE A 618 -27.56 -12.29 -4.18
C PHE A 618 -26.73 -11.03 -4.44
N THR A 619 -25.63 -11.18 -5.15
CA THR A 619 -24.81 -10.08 -5.68
C THR A 619 -24.76 -10.14 -7.20
N VAL A 620 -24.52 -8.99 -7.83
CA VAL A 620 -24.41 -8.86 -9.28
C VAL A 620 -23.09 -8.19 -9.62
N THR A 621 -22.20 -8.91 -10.30
CA THR A 621 -20.95 -8.40 -10.86
C THR A 621 -21.18 -7.99 -12.31
N ALA A 622 -21.11 -6.69 -12.57
CA ALA A 622 -21.06 -6.09 -13.89
C ALA A 622 -19.64 -6.17 -14.47
N THR A 623 -19.50 -6.65 -15.70
CA THR A 623 -18.25 -6.70 -16.45
C THR A 623 -18.41 -5.97 -17.77
N GLY A 624 -17.66 -4.88 -17.95
CA GLY A 624 -17.56 -4.16 -19.22
C GLY A 624 -16.14 -4.25 -19.78
N ALA A 625 -15.92 -3.64 -20.94
CA ALA A 625 -14.59 -3.60 -21.58
C ALA A 625 -13.49 -3.09 -20.62
N SER A 626 -13.86 -2.19 -19.72
CA SER A 626 -12.95 -1.44 -18.85
C SER A 626 -12.79 -2.00 -17.43
N GLY A 627 -13.42 -3.13 -17.10
CA GLY A 627 -13.28 -3.77 -15.78
C GLY A 627 -14.59 -4.27 -15.19
N THR A 628 -14.57 -4.61 -13.89
CA THR A 628 -15.72 -5.19 -13.17
C THR A 628 -16.14 -4.36 -11.96
N THR A 629 -17.44 -4.34 -11.66
CA THR A 629 -17.99 -3.80 -10.41
C THR A 629 -19.05 -4.74 -9.85
N THR A 630 -19.02 -4.99 -8.55
CA THR A 630 -19.97 -5.91 -7.88
C THR A 630 -20.96 -5.14 -7.04
N SER A 631 -22.24 -5.47 -7.04
CA SER A 631 -23.24 -4.83 -6.17
C SER A 631 -22.97 -5.12 -4.68
N ALA A 632 -23.60 -4.35 -3.79
CA ALA A 632 -23.84 -4.85 -2.44
C ALA A 632 -24.81 -6.06 -2.50
N PRO A 633 -24.83 -6.95 -1.49
CA PRO A 633 -25.83 -8.01 -1.42
C PRO A 633 -27.25 -7.47 -1.41
N SER A 634 -28.18 -8.19 -2.05
CA SER A 634 -29.62 -7.91 -1.99
C SER A 634 -30.17 -8.01 -0.57
N ALA A 635 -31.39 -7.52 -0.37
CA ALA A 635 -32.21 -7.98 0.75
C ALA A 635 -32.38 -9.51 0.69
N ALA A 636 -32.52 -10.14 1.87
CA ALA A 636 -32.71 -11.57 1.94
C ALA A 636 -34.07 -11.99 1.36
N PHE A 637 -34.09 -13.07 0.58
CA PHE A 637 -35.30 -13.72 0.07
C PHE A 637 -35.33 -15.18 0.51
N THR A 638 -36.52 -15.73 0.72
CA THR A 638 -36.69 -17.09 1.23
C THR A 638 -37.32 -18.02 0.20
N VAL A 639 -36.79 -19.23 0.11
CA VAL A 639 -37.39 -20.34 -0.62
C VAL A 639 -38.00 -21.27 0.42
N ALA A 640 -39.32 -21.46 0.34
CA ALA A 640 -40.04 -22.30 1.29
C ALA A 640 -39.72 -23.79 1.08
N ALA A 641 -39.74 -24.56 2.17
CA ALA A 641 -39.71 -26.01 2.08
C ALA A 641 -40.95 -26.53 1.37
N LEU A 642 -40.78 -27.53 0.50
CA LEU A 642 -41.90 -28.22 -0.12
C LEU A 642 -42.71 -28.92 0.99
N ALA A 643 -44.05 -28.83 0.95
CA ALA A 643 -44.93 -29.51 1.89
C ALA A 643 -45.31 -30.91 1.35
N ALA A 644 -45.51 -31.89 2.24
CA ALA A 644 -46.02 -33.21 1.87
C ALA A 644 -47.51 -33.13 1.47
N PRO A 645 -47.98 -33.96 0.51
CA PRO A 645 -49.35 -33.90 0.01
C PRO A 645 -50.38 -34.05 1.12
N GLY A 646 -51.50 -33.36 1.00
CA GLY A 646 -52.67 -33.59 1.85
C GLY A 646 -53.27 -34.98 1.64
N ALA A 647 -54.34 -35.27 2.38
CA ALA A 647 -55.09 -36.51 2.20
C ALA A 647 -55.81 -36.52 0.84
N VAL A 648 -55.77 -37.65 0.13
CA VAL A 648 -56.66 -37.88 -1.02
C VAL A 648 -58.12 -37.89 -0.57
N THR A 649 -59.06 -37.76 -1.50
CA THR A 649 -60.49 -37.99 -1.20
C THR A 649 -60.94 -39.25 -1.93
N ILE A 650 -61.35 -40.30 -1.19
CA ILE A 650 -61.90 -41.52 -1.80
C ILE A 650 -63.24 -41.17 -2.45
N THR A 651 -63.37 -41.43 -3.75
CA THR A 651 -64.57 -41.14 -4.54
C THR A 651 -65.37 -42.39 -4.90
N GLY A 652 -64.79 -43.58 -4.72
CA GLY A 652 -65.52 -44.84 -4.88
C GLY A 652 -64.62 -46.05 -4.68
N SER A 653 -65.23 -47.22 -4.50
CA SER A 653 -64.52 -48.50 -4.45
C SER A 653 -65.43 -49.64 -4.89
N GLY A 654 -64.87 -50.74 -5.36
CA GLY A 654 -65.64 -51.90 -5.76
C GLY A 654 -64.81 -53.17 -5.88
N VAL A 655 -65.49 -54.27 -6.20
CA VAL A 655 -64.90 -55.62 -6.23
C VAL A 655 -65.07 -56.28 -7.59
N GLY A 656 -64.19 -57.24 -7.89
CA GLY A 656 -64.29 -58.17 -9.01
C GLY A 656 -63.82 -59.56 -8.58
N ASP A 657 -63.73 -60.48 -9.53
CA ASP A 657 -63.14 -61.79 -9.26
C ASP A 657 -61.66 -61.62 -8.89
N ARG A 658 -61.29 -62.09 -7.68
CA ARG A 658 -59.93 -62.00 -7.11
C ARG A 658 -59.32 -60.60 -7.20
N SER A 659 -60.14 -59.54 -7.19
CA SER A 659 -59.70 -58.16 -7.37
C SER A 659 -60.59 -57.14 -6.66
N ALA A 660 -60.02 -55.98 -6.35
CA ALA A 660 -60.74 -54.84 -5.79
C ALA A 660 -60.18 -53.55 -6.39
N TRP A 661 -60.95 -52.47 -6.40
CA TRP A 661 -60.47 -51.17 -6.86
C TRP A 661 -60.91 -50.05 -5.93
N VAL A 662 -60.10 -48.98 -5.89
CA VAL A 662 -60.39 -47.73 -5.18
C VAL A 662 -60.15 -46.55 -6.13
N ALA A 663 -61.13 -45.66 -6.22
CA ALA A 663 -61.06 -44.39 -6.92
C ALA A 663 -60.95 -43.24 -5.91
N PHE A 664 -60.17 -42.23 -6.26
CA PHE A 664 -59.90 -41.08 -5.40
C PHE A 664 -59.54 -39.85 -6.23
N THR A 665 -59.76 -38.67 -5.67
CA THR A 665 -59.23 -37.41 -6.21
C THR A 665 -57.95 -37.00 -5.47
N PRO A 666 -56.99 -36.37 -6.18
CA PRO A 666 -55.77 -35.82 -5.58
C PRO A 666 -56.09 -34.83 -4.45
N ALA A 667 -55.18 -34.71 -3.48
CA ALA A 667 -55.27 -33.67 -2.47
C ALA A 667 -55.13 -32.28 -3.10
N THR A 668 -55.93 -31.31 -2.63
CA THR A 668 -55.86 -29.91 -3.05
C THR A 668 -54.95 -29.07 -2.15
N THR A 669 -54.44 -29.64 -1.07
CA THR A 669 -53.55 -29.01 -0.09
C THR A 669 -52.22 -29.78 0.01
N GLY A 670 -51.14 -29.13 0.43
CA GLY A 670 -49.87 -29.82 0.73
C GLY A 670 -48.99 -30.16 -0.48
N GLY A 671 -49.00 -29.37 -1.55
CA GLY A 671 -48.16 -29.65 -2.73
C GLY A 671 -48.63 -30.85 -3.56
N ALA A 672 -48.36 -30.80 -4.87
CA ALA A 672 -48.84 -31.83 -5.79
C ALA A 672 -48.17 -33.19 -5.52
N ALA A 673 -48.95 -34.26 -5.60
CA ALA A 673 -48.45 -35.62 -5.52
C ALA A 673 -47.70 -36.00 -6.81
N THR A 674 -46.57 -36.70 -6.68
CA THR A 674 -45.85 -37.34 -7.80
C THR A 674 -46.18 -38.83 -7.89
N SER A 675 -46.63 -39.45 -6.79
CA SER A 675 -47.11 -40.83 -6.76
C SER A 675 -48.15 -41.06 -5.66
N TYR A 676 -48.86 -42.19 -5.70
CA TYR A 676 -49.72 -42.67 -4.64
C TYR A 676 -49.23 -44.03 -4.12
N GLN A 677 -49.04 -44.16 -2.82
CA GLN A 677 -48.89 -45.47 -2.19
C GLN A 677 -50.27 -46.06 -1.94
N VAL A 678 -50.45 -47.31 -2.36
CA VAL A 678 -51.65 -48.10 -2.10
C VAL A 678 -51.29 -49.31 -1.25
N THR A 679 -51.97 -49.47 -0.11
CA THR A 679 -51.75 -50.56 0.83
C THR A 679 -53.03 -51.38 0.98
N ILE A 680 -52.93 -52.69 0.83
CA ILE A 680 -54.02 -53.65 0.98
C ILE A 680 -53.97 -54.17 2.41
N TYR A 681 -55.09 -54.08 3.12
CA TYR A 681 -55.24 -54.59 4.47
C TYR A 681 -56.23 -55.76 4.52
N SER A 682 -55.98 -56.74 5.38
CA SER A 682 -56.94 -57.78 5.73
C SER A 682 -57.01 -57.94 7.24
N GLY A 683 -58.21 -57.80 7.82
CA GLY A 683 -58.38 -57.79 9.28
C GLY A 683 -57.58 -56.69 9.98
N GLY A 684 -57.36 -55.55 9.32
CA GLY A 684 -56.55 -54.44 9.84
C GLY A 684 -55.04 -54.59 9.66
N VAL A 685 -54.56 -55.74 9.18
CA VAL A 685 -53.12 -56.00 8.95
C VAL A 685 -52.77 -55.72 7.49
N ALA A 686 -51.72 -54.94 7.25
CA ALA A 686 -51.21 -54.69 5.89
C ALA A 686 -50.65 -55.98 5.29
N VAL A 687 -51.25 -56.46 4.21
CA VAL A 687 -50.84 -57.71 3.53
C VAL A 687 -50.07 -57.45 2.24
N GLN A 688 -50.20 -56.27 1.63
CA GLN A 688 -49.45 -55.86 0.45
C GLN A 688 -49.40 -54.34 0.34
N SER A 689 -48.31 -53.78 -0.20
CA SER A 689 -48.23 -52.35 -0.52
C SER A 689 -47.50 -52.15 -1.85
N GLY A 690 -47.95 -51.17 -2.63
CA GLY A 690 -47.31 -50.75 -3.87
C GLY A 690 -47.42 -49.24 -4.08
N THR A 691 -46.76 -48.72 -5.11
CA THR A 691 -46.84 -47.31 -5.51
C THR A 691 -47.30 -47.21 -6.96
N VAL A 692 -48.17 -46.25 -7.25
CA VAL A 692 -48.62 -45.94 -8.62
C VAL A 692 -48.29 -44.47 -8.97
N PRO A 693 -48.09 -44.13 -10.25
CA PRO A 693 -47.88 -42.74 -10.67
C PRO A 693 -49.08 -41.83 -10.37
N ALA A 694 -48.84 -40.54 -10.13
CA ALA A 694 -49.90 -39.58 -9.80
C ALA A 694 -50.86 -39.23 -10.96
N THR A 695 -50.69 -39.84 -12.13
CA THR A 695 -51.62 -39.76 -13.27
C THR A 695 -52.90 -40.60 -13.08
N THR A 696 -52.99 -41.36 -11.99
CA THR A 696 -54.05 -42.36 -11.78
C THR A 696 -55.04 -41.88 -10.71
N GLY A 697 -56.33 -41.76 -11.07
CA GLY A 697 -57.44 -41.48 -10.14
C GLY A 697 -58.18 -42.73 -9.65
N ARG A 698 -57.79 -43.92 -10.12
CA ARG A 698 -58.36 -45.21 -9.72
C ARG A 698 -57.31 -46.32 -9.80
N VAL A 699 -57.13 -47.04 -8.70
CA VAL A 699 -56.21 -48.18 -8.62
C VAL A 699 -57.01 -49.46 -8.47
N THR A 700 -56.70 -50.45 -9.31
CA THR A 700 -57.22 -51.81 -9.19
C THR A 700 -56.10 -52.71 -8.69
N VAL A 701 -56.39 -53.50 -7.66
CA VAL A 701 -55.51 -54.53 -7.09
C VAL A 701 -56.07 -55.91 -7.42
N SER A 702 -55.19 -56.86 -7.73
CA SER A 702 -55.52 -58.22 -8.15
C SER A 702 -54.82 -59.26 -7.27
N GLY A 703 -55.20 -60.53 -7.40
CA GLY A 703 -54.62 -61.62 -6.61
C GLY A 703 -55.25 -61.79 -5.23
N LEU A 704 -56.44 -61.21 -5.01
CA LEU A 704 -57.17 -61.34 -3.77
C LEU A 704 -57.88 -62.70 -3.66
N VAL A 705 -58.21 -63.11 -2.44
CA VAL A 705 -58.98 -64.33 -2.18
C VAL A 705 -60.47 -63.98 -2.13
N ASN A 706 -61.29 -64.66 -2.92
CA ASN A 706 -62.74 -64.46 -2.91
C ASN A 706 -63.34 -64.87 -1.54
N GLY A 707 -64.35 -64.13 -1.09
CA GLY A 707 -64.98 -64.31 0.22
C GLY A 707 -64.21 -63.71 1.41
N ARG A 708 -63.00 -63.18 1.20
CA ARG A 708 -62.21 -62.54 2.26
C ARG A 708 -62.35 -61.01 2.20
N GLY A 709 -62.52 -60.37 3.37
CA GLY A 709 -62.62 -58.92 3.49
C GLY A 709 -61.26 -58.22 3.42
N TYR A 710 -61.20 -57.16 2.62
CA TYR A 710 -60.03 -56.29 2.45
C TYR A 710 -60.40 -54.80 2.55
N THR A 711 -59.47 -53.96 2.95
CA THR A 711 -59.58 -52.49 2.78
C THR A 711 -58.37 -51.96 2.04
N LEU A 712 -58.55 -50.92 1.22
CA LEU A 712 -57.48 -50.29 0.44
C LEU A 712 -57.15 -48.92 1.03
N GLY A 713 -55.94 -48.77 1.57
CA GLY A 713 -55.38 -47.51 2.04
C GLY A 713 -54.64 -46.79 0.92
N VAL A 714 -54.81 -45.48 0.79
CA VAL A 714 -54.18 -44.63 -0.23
C VAL A 714 -53.51 -43.42 0.44
N ARG A 715 -52.23 -43.21 0.16
CA ARG A 715 -51.44 -42.04 0.59
C ARG A 715 -50.82 -41.34 -0.62
N ALA A 716 -51.04 -40.04 -0.74
CA ALA A 716 -50.34 -39.21 -1.74
C ALA A 716 -48.88 -38.99 -1.33
N ARG A 717 -47.95 -38.95 -2.29
CA ARG A 717 -46.50 -38.80 -2.04
C ARG A 717 -45.90 -37.77 -2.98
N ASN A 718 -44.98 -36.94 -2.48
CA ASN A 718 -44.11 -36.09 -3.29
C ASN A 718 -42.70 -36.04 -2.67
N GLY A 719 -41.80 -35.21 -3.23
CA GLY A 719 -40.43 -35.07 -2.74
C GLY A 719 -40.28 -34.57 -1.29
N ALA A 720 -41.33 -34.01 -0.69
CA ALA A 720 -41.35 -33.55 0.70
C ALA A 720 -41.81 -34.64 1.70
N GLY A 721 -42.45 -35.71 1.22
CA GLY A 721 -42.91 -36.79 2.08
C GLY A 721 -44.23 -37.42 1.65
N THR A 722 -44.81 -38.18 2.59
CA THR A 722 -46.05 -38.94 2.40
C THR A 722 -47.18 -38.28 3.16
N GLY A 723 -48.29 -38.06 2.48
CA GLY A 723 -49.52 -37.54 3.04
C GLY A 723 -50.27 -38.53 3.93
N VAL A 724 -51.34 -38.03 4.54
CA VAL A 724 -52.22 -38.80 5.42
C VAL A 724 -52.97 -39.88 4.63
N GLU A 725 -53.08 -41.07 5.22
CA GLU A 725 -53.77 -42.21 4.62
C GLU A 725 -55.28 -42.06 4.65
N ARG A 726 -55.94 -42.52 3.59
CA ARG A 726 -57.39 -42.71 3.56
C ARG A 726 -57.70 -44.14 3.13
N VAL A 727 -58.63 -44.76 3.84
CA VAL A 727 -58.95 -46.18 3.68
C VAL A 727 -60.36 -46.31 3.10
N SER A 728 -60.54 -47.23 2.16
CA SER A 728 -61.85 -47.58 1.59
C SER A 728 -62.76 -48.26 2.62
N ALA A 729 -64.05 -48.40 2.27
CA ALA A 729 -64.91 -49.39 2.94
C ALA A 729 -64.36 -50.83 2.75
N VAL A 730 -64.87 -51.78 3.54
CA VAL A 730 -64.51 -53.20 3.41
C VAL A 730 -65.02 -53.76 2.08
N LEU A 731 -64.14 -54.44 1.35
CA LEU A 731 -64.33 -55.01 0.03
C LEU A 731 -64.19 -56.53 0.12
N VAL A 732 -65.20 -57.27 -0.33
CA VAL A 732 -65.20 -58.74 -0.35
C VAL A 732 -65.25 -59.21 -1.81
N PRO A 733 -64.12 -59.57 -2.43
CA PRO A 733 -64.08 -60.11 -3.78
C PRO A 733 -64.93 -61.37 -3.90
N GLY A 734 -65.56 -61.58 -5.05
CA GLY A 734 -66.43 -62.72 -5.32
C GLY A 734 -66.26 -63.22 -6.75
N ALA A 735 -66.49 -64.50 -6.97
CA ALA A 735 -66.49 -65.07 -8.31
C ALA A 735 -67.58 -64.38 -9.15
N ARG A 736 -67.29 -64.05 -10.42
CA ARG A 736 -68.33 -63.61 -11.34
C ARG A 736 -69.37 -64.74 -11.44
N ARG A 737 -70.65 -64.43 -11.18
CA ARG A 737 -71.74 -65.34 -11.53
C ARG A 737 -71.92 -65.37 -13.03
#